data_AF-A0A1I4GBP2-F1
#
_entry.id   AF-A0A1I4GBP2-F1
#
_cell.length_a   1.000
_cell.length_b   1.000
_cell.length_c   1.000
_cell.angle_alpha   90.00
_cell.angle_beta   90.00
_cell.angle_gamma   90.00
#
_symmetry.space_group_name_H-M   'P 1'
#
loop_
_entity.id
_entity.type
_entity.pdbx_description
1 polymer ?
#
loop_
_entity_poly.entity_id
_entity_poly.type
_entity_poly.pdbx_seq_one_letter_code
_entity_poly.pdbx_strand_id
1 'polypeptide(L)'
;MGYWNRMRMGSSKSFLSLFVAFSMVFSLLSVVISEPIQAKSTRTAIVVNIKGNVTVKKSGGSKSYTAYNDMTLNQGDVISTGASSSVVVRIADHDDEITIGDNAEVSVTDLANEGNGKQSKISSWAGSMWVKVKTLVGAQDEFEVETPTATMGVKGTQFFTGVNPVTGETFVVVGAGAVQTTTTTYQQSDISNPQNDNTTLLLPTQQINLTGRDEVTDVATKTEIIDIFQFVERSSPELLEAIIKNKAEIDKENAEFIEKKKAEIAENNKADTGNSALTIKDIETLNKISKNLDNLIGNIIKAALDQKKIDPNKMNQIVAEANAKLSETDKKIDLNKVEPLDRTAGLDSEKEKQKQAELQKLKEEKERKLAEKKKLEQEQLDKNKAILDALAKEKQRLEEANKKTEEAAAKQAEANYINQLSTAEQAAFEQNKSANTPTTIPTNTTPGSGGGSSGGTSGGTTNNNNSNEILFPLAPALISPTQVTSTNSGMVQLKLRAALTTNINIFNGATMLASSPGQGDTDVVFNIPLSKGVYNLTAQTERFNRFSPAVQIPQITISSPADILLTQVGGPSNNVINLNLTLNEFVDASQFYGVEVHLIYNNSLSYKGPSALTDVPGTVFDGPNMAETLKEYPGSTQNELVYAASQFETAATTGTISNLSVNGQKILVTIPLAVSSAASNTATIDLVYVKFVNKAAATVYELGSGLPNAPKSISVTTR
;
A
#
# COMPACT_ATOMS: atom_id res chain seq x y z
N MET A 1 -84.59 21.56 -2.71
CA MET A 1 -84.61 21.88 -4.15
C MET A 1 -83.42 22.76 -4.45
N GLY A 2 -82.62 22.41 -5.46
CA GLY A 2 -81.28 22.96 -5.67
C GLY A 2 -81.15 24.13 -6.66
N TYR A 3 -79.88 24.30 -7.07
CA TYR A 3 -79.30 25.10 -8.17
C TYR A 3 -78.79 26.54 -7.90
N TRP A 4 -77.44 26.61 -7.81
CA TRP A 4 -76.46 27.44 -8.56
C TRP A 4 -76.65 28.96 -8.74
N ASN A 5 -75.58 29.73 -8.45
CA ASN A 5 -75.05 30.68 -9.43
C ASN A 5 -73.55 31.01 -9.28
N ARG A 6 -72.88 31.17 -10.42
CA ARG A 6 -71.43 31.41 -10.62
C ARG A 6 -71.04 32.88 -10.43
N MET A 7 -69.82 33.15 -9.96
CA MET A 7 -69.12 34.43 -10.16
C MET A 7 -67.88 34.26 -11.04
N ARG A 8 -67.66 35.24 -11.92
CA ARG A 8 -66.83 35.23 -13.12
C ARG A 8 -65.63 36.17 -12.91
N MET A 9 -64.42 35.69 -13.22
CA MET A 9 -63.14 36.40 -13.10
C MET A 9 -63.04 37.65 -14.00
N GLY A 10 -62.44 38.72 -13.45
CA GLY A 10 -61.98 39.91 -14.17
C GLY A 10 -60.45 40.05 -14.14
N SER A 11 -59.85 39.94 -15.34
CA SER A 11 -58.53 40.35 -15.84
C SER A 11 -57.36 40.71 -14.88
N SER A 12 -56.37 39.81 -14.84
CA SER A 12 -55.07 39.88 -14.13
C SER A 12 -53.94 40.59 -14.91
N LYS A 13 -54.23 41.53 -15.81
CA LYS A 13 -53.20 42.09 -16.70
C LYS A 13 -52.36 43.25 -16.12
N SER A 14 -52.71 43.79 -14.96
CA SER A 14 -51.95 44.91 -14.34
C SER A 14 -50.86 44.46 -13.35
N PHE A 15 -50.93 43.25 -12.80
CA PHE A 15 -49.97 42.78 -11.79
C PHE A 15 -48.70 42.18 -12.41
N LEU A 16 -48.80 41.59 -13.60
CA LEU A 16 -47.66 40.93 -14.24
C LEU A 16 -46.62 41.93 -14.77
N SER A 17 -47.06 43.09 -15.25
CA SER A 17 -46.19 44.19 -15.71
C SER A 17 -45.37 44.79 -14.56
N LEU A 18 -45.99 44.96 -13.38
CA LEU A 18 -45.31 45.53 -12.21
C LEU A 18 -44.29 44.55 -11.62
N PHE A 19 -44.56 43.25 -11.69
CA PHE A 19 -43.64 42.21 -11.21
C PHE A 19 -42.41 42.02 -12.12
N VAL A 20 -42.60 42.13 -13.44
CA VAL A 20 -41.49 42.05 -14.41
C VAL A 20 -40.58 43.29 -14.35
N ALA A 21 -41.16 44.49 -14.16
CA ALA A 21 -40.37 45.70 -13.97
C ALA A 21 -39.56 45.68 -12.65
N PHE A 22 -40.14 45.19 -11.56
CA PHE A 22 -39.42 45.03 -10.29
C PHE A 22 -38.32 43.96 -10.39
N SER A 23 -38.56 42.89 -11.14
CA SER A 23 -37.57 41.82 -11.39
C SER A 23 -36.38 42.29 -12.26
N MET A 24 -36.59 43.18 -13.23
CA MET A 24 -35.51 43.75 -14.03
C MET A 24 -34.68 44.79 -13.27
N VAL A 25 -35.29 45.56 -12.37
CA VAL A 25 -34.56 46.51 -11.52
C VAL A 25 -33.79 45.78 -10.41
N PHE A 26 -34.32 44.68 -9.87
CA PHE A 26 -33.61 43.86 -8.89
C PHE A 26 -32.44 43.07 -9.49
N SER A 27 -32.51 42.67 -10.77
CA SER A 27 -31.38 41.97 -11.42
C SER A 27 -30.21 42.89 -11.80
N LEU A 28 -30.45 44.19 -11.97
CA LEU A 28 -29.42 45.19 -12.27
C LEU A 28 -28.73 45.76 -11.03
N LEU A 29 -29.31 45.58 -9.83
CA LEU A 29 -28.74 46.03 -8.54
C LEU A 29 -27.95 44.94 -7.79
N SER A 30 -27.94 43.68 -8.25
CA SER A 30 -27.20 42.59 -7.60
C SER A 30 -25.73 42.44 -8.05
N VAL A 31 -25.19 43.37 -8.87
CA VAL A 31 -23.81 43.28 -9.41
C VAL A 31 -22.79 44.16 -8.64
N VAL A 32 -23.17 44.82 -7.56
CA VAL A 32 -22.27 45.81 -6.87
C VAL A 32 -21.98 45.47 -5.41
N ILE A 33 -22.10 44.20 -4.99
CA ILE A 33 -21.54 43.75 -3.70
C ILE A 33 -20.92 42.36 -3.86
N SER A 34 -19.97 42.24 -4.78
CA SER A 34 -18.91 41.25 -4.65
C SER A 34 -17.71 42.02 -4.17
N GLU A 35 -17.40 41.91 -2.88
CA GLU A 35 -16.10 42.34 -2.39
C GLU A 35 -15.04 41.62 -3.24
N PRO A 36 -14.04 42.32 -3.78
CA PRO A 36 -12.95 41.66 -4.46
C PRO A 36 -12.33 40.69 -3.46
N ILE A 37 -12.32 39.40 -3.81
CA ILE A 37 -11.50 38.39 -3.16
C ILE A 37 -10.05 38.90 -3.26
N GLN A 38 -9.60 39.60 -2.22
CA GLN A 38 -8.19 39.78 -1.93
C GLN A 38 -7.65 38.40 -1.52
N ALA A 39 -6.52 37.91 -1.98
CA ALA A 39 -5.65 38.31 -3.07
C ALA A 39 -5.02 37.00 -3.56
N LYS A 40 -4.82 36.87 -4.88
CA LYS A 40 -3.90 35.88 -5.42
C LYS A 40 -2.55 36.10 -4.75
N SER A 41 -2.06 35.14 -3.96
CA SER A 41 -0.74 35.31 -3.36
C SER A 41 0.31 35.63 -4.43
N THR A 42 1.14 36.63 -4.14
CA THR A 42 2.25 37.08 -4.98
C THR A 42 3.56 36.35 -4.66
N ARG A 43 3.59 35.57 -3.57
CA ARG A 43 4.77 34.79 -3.18
C ARG A 43 4.79 33.48 -3.94
N THR A 44 5.98 33.03 -4.31
CA THR A 44 6.17 31.79 -5.06
C THR A 44 7.36 31.01 -4.50
N ALA A 45 7.29 29.70 -4.65
CA ALA A 45 8.45 28.83 -4.48
C ALA A 45 8.98 28.40 -5.85
N ILE A 46 10.25 28.05 -5.92
CA ILE A 46 10.93 27.72 -7.17
C ILE A 46 11.71 26.42 -6.97
N VAL A 47 11.61 25.50 -7.93
CA VAL A 47 12.44 24.30 -7.96
C VAL A 47 13.85 24.68 -8.38
N VAL A 48 14.85 24.45 -7.52
CA VAL A 48 16.24 24.84 -7.74
C VAL A 48 17.07 23.70 -8.32
N ASN A 49 16.86 22.49 -7.82
CA ASN A 49 17.62 21.32 -8.25
C ASN A 49 16.77 20.06 -8.17
N ILE A 50 17.00 19.13 -9.09
CA ILE A 50 16.25 17.88 -9.22
C ILE A 50 17.21 16.73 -9.44
N LYS A 51 16.95 15.60 -8.76
CA LYS A 51 17.56 14.31 -9.03
C LYS A 51 16.47 13.24 -9.14
N GLY A 52 16.56 12.38 -10.15
CA GLY A 52 15.64 11.26 -10.31
C GLY A 52 14.24 11.67 -10.80
N ASN A 53 13.22 10.92 -10.37
CA ASN A 53 11.83 11.15 -10.75
C ASN A 53 11.14 12.06 -9.74
N VAL A 54 10.82 13.28 -10.20
CA VAL A 54 10.08 14.26 -9.41
C VAL A 54 8.91 14.76 -10.24
N THR A 55 7.73 14.76 -9.65
CA THR A 55 6.52 15.27 -10.30
C THR A 55 5.84 16.31 -9.43
N VAL A 56 5.10 17.21 -10.07
CA VAL A 56 4.34 18.27 -9.42
C VAL A 56 2.91 18.21 -9.94
N LYS A 57 1.94 18.10 -9.04
CA LYS A 57 0.52 18.26 -9.31
C LYS A 57 0.12 19.70 -8.97
N LYS A 58 -0.40 20.42 -9.97
CA LYS A 58 -0.83 21.81 -9.76
C LYS A 58 -2.14 21.89 -8.98
N SER A 59 -2.26 22.91 -8.14
CA SER A 59 -3.48 23.19 -7.37
C SER A 59 -4.73 23.21 -8.27
N GLY A 60 -5.80 22.54 -7.82
CA GLY A 60 -7.07 22.42 -8.56
C GLY A 60 -7.05 21.50 -9.80
N GLY A 61 -5.91 20.87 -10.11
CA GLY A 61 -5.77 19.94 -11.22
C GLY A 61 -5.58 18.48 -10.79
N SER A 62 -5.94 17.54 -11.66
CA SER A 62 -5.71 16.09 -11.44
C SER A 62 -4.46 15.56 -12.16
N LYS A 63 -3.83 16.37 -13.02
CA LYS A 63 -2.64 15.98 -13.79
C LYS A 63 -1.35 16.32 -13.03
N SER A 64 -0.45 15.36 -12.98
CA SER A 64 0.93 15.55 -12.54
C SER A 64 1.85 15.86 -13.72
N TYR A 65 2.80 16.77 -13.52
CA TYR A 65 3.80 17.20 -14.48
C TYR A 65 5.18 16.81 -13.98
N THR A 66 6.10 16.39 -14.86
CA THR A 66 7.50 16.23 -14.47
C THR A 66 8.08 17.58 -14.05
N ALA A 67 8.72 17.62 -12.88
CA ALA A 67 9.37 18.83 -12.40
C ALA A 67 10.60 19.15 -13.26
N TYR A 68 10.92 20.44 -13.37
CA TYR A 68 12.14 20.94 -14.02
C TYR A 68 12.70 22.11 -13.21
N ASN A 69 14.00 22.39 -13.36
CA ASN A 69 14.62 23.53 -12.67
C ASN A 69 13.94 24.85 -13.09
N ASP A 70 13.86 25.79 -12.16
CA ASP A 70 13.14 27.07 -12.27
C ASP A 70 11.61 26.93 -12.40
N MET A 71 11.06 25.72 -12.25
CA MET A 71 9.61 25.53 -12.18
C MET A 71 9.03 26.27 -10.97
N THR A 72 8.13 27.21 -11.22
CA THR A 72 7.41 27.94 -10.17
C THR A 72 6.35 27.04 -9.54
N LEU A 73 6.31 27.04 -8.20
CA LEU A 73 5.34 26.38 -7.36
C LEU A 73 4.48 27.43 -6.65
N ASN A 74 3.19 27.21 -6.64
CA ASN A 74 2.21 28.07 -6.00
C ASN A 74 1.55 27.35 -4.81
N GLN A 75 0.81 28.11 -4.02
CA GLN A 75 -0.07 27.56 -3.00
C GLN A 75 -1.01 26.49 -3.56
N GLY A 76 -1.10 25.36 -2.86
CA GLY A 76 -1.86 24.17 -3.20
C GLY A 76 -1.14 23.20 -4.16
N ASP A 77 0.06 23.52 -4.64
CA ASP A 77 0.84 22.58 -5.46
C ASP A 77 1.40 21.44 -4.58
N VAL A 78 1.39 20.22 -5.12
CA VAL A 78 1.90 19.01 -4.46
C VAL A 78 3.09 18.48 -5.23
N ILE A 79 4.19 18.22 -4.53
CA ILE A 79 5.44 17.68 -5.04
C ILE A 79 5.53 16.22 -4.62
N SER A 80 5.84 15.33 -5.55
CA SER A 80 6.05 13.90 -5.27
C SER A 80 7.42 13.47 -5.80
N THR A 81 8.21 12.81 -4.96
CA THR A 81 9.52 12.23 -5.31
C THR A 81 9.45 10.71 -5.30
N GLY A 82 10.00 10.07 -6.34
CA GLY A 82 10.11 8.61 -6.41
C GLY A 82 11.29 8.05 -5.59
N ALA A 83 11.53 6.75 -5.69
CA ALA A 83 12.71 6.13 -5.10
C ALA A 83 14.02 6.73 -5.63
N SER A 84 15.03 6.90 -4.78
CA SER A 84 16.34 7.48 -5.16
C SER A 84 16.23 8.84 -5.88
N SER A 85 15.21 9.61 -5.55
CA SER A 85 14.91 10.91 -6.16
C SER A 85 14.93 12.00 -5.09
N SER A 86 15.25 13.23 -5.47
CA SER A 86 15.24 14.37 -4.56
C SER A 86 14.96 15.67 -5.31
N VAL A 87 14.47 16.67 -4.58
CA VAL A 87 14.25 18.01 -5.12
C VAL A 87 14.57 19.07 -4.09
N VAL A 88 15.21 20.14 -4.52
CA VAL A 88 15.45 21.34 -3.72
C VAL A 88 14.46 22.41 -4.14
N VAL A 89 13.65 22.88 -3.19
CA VAL A 89 12.68 23.96 -3.39
C VAL A 89 13.12 25.16 -2.59
N ARG A 90 12.99 26.36 -3.18
CA ARG A 90 13.36 27.61 -2.54
C ARG A 90 12.22 28.60 -2.54
N ILE A 91 11.91 29.19 -1.40
CA ILE A 91 10.90 30.25 -1.30
C ILE A 91 11.55 31.56 -1.77
N ALA A 92 11.04 32.12 -2.87
CA ALA A 92 11.78 33.10 -3.68
C ALA A 92 12.12 34.40 -2.95
N ASP A 93 11.34 34.79 -1.95
CA ASP A 93 11.38 36.11 -1.32
C ASP A 93 12.08 36.14 0.05
N HIS A 94 12.40 34.98 0.62
CA HIS A 94 13.14 34.85 1.88
C HIS A 94 14.36 33.93 1.75
N ASP A 95 14.49 33.21 0.62
CA ASP A 95 15.60 32.32 0.33
C ASP A 95 15.68 31.14 1.31
N ASP A 96 14.52 30.74 1.85
CA ASP A 96 14.34 29.51 2.60
C ASP A 96 14.43 28.33 1.64
N GLU A 97 15.15 27.29 2.04
CA GLU A 97 15.44 26.13 1.20
C GLU A 97 14.92 24.85 1.85
N ILE A 98 14.15 24.08 1.10
CA ILE A 98 13.61 22.79 1.51
C ILE A 98 14.17 21.74 0.56
N THR A 99 15.08 20.90 1.05
CA THR A 99 15.53 19.71 0.32
C THR A 99 14.60 18.55 0.68
N ILE A 100 13.91 17.99 -0.31
CA ILE A 100 12.98 16.88 -0.16
C ILE A 100 13.68 15.60 -0.66
N GLY A 101 13.68 14.57 0.19
CA GLY A 101 14.27 13.27 -0.06
C GLY A 101 13.41 12.37 -0.96
N ASP A 102 13.69 11.07 -0.96
CA ASP A 102 12.98 10.09 -1.79
C ASP A 102 11.66 9.64 -1.15
N ASN A 103 10.78 9.08 -1.98
CA ASN A 103 9.47 8.56 -1.58
C ASN A 103 8.63 9.57 -0.78
N ALA A 104 8.68 10.84 -1.17
CA ALA A 104 8.06 11.93 -0.44
C ALA A 104 6.82 12.47 -1.15
N GLU A 105 5.87 12.95 -0.35
CA GLU A 105 4.73 13.76 -0.82
C GLU A 105 4.63 15.00 0.06
N VAL A 106 4.88 16.17 -0.55
CA VAL A 106 5.00 17.45 0.13
C VAL A 106 4.16 18.49 -0.59
N SER A 107 3.30 19.20 0.11
CA SER A 107 2.48 20.27 -0.44
C SER A 107 2.91 21.64 0.05
N VAL A 108 2.84 22.61 -0.85
CA VAL A 108 2.98 24.04 -0.53
C VAL A 108 1.61 24.55 -0.12
N THR A 109 1.27 24.49 1.16
CA THR A 109 -0.12 24.63 1.65
C THR A 109 -0.52 26.09 1.83
N ASP A 110 0.40 26.92 2.30
CA ASP A 110 0.23 28.37 2.35
C ASP A 110 1.52 29.10 1.96
N LEU A 111 1.38 30.17 1.20
CA LEU A 111 2.44 31.10 0.84
C LEU A 111 1.85 32.50 0.78
N ALA A 112 1.32 33.04 1.87
CA ALA A 112 0.65 34.34 1.87
C ALA A 112 1.53 35.49 2.38
N ASN A 113 1.11 36.71 2.06
CA ASN A 113 1.43 37.89 2.87
C ASN A 113 0.22 38.12 3.78
N GLU A 114 0.40 38.00 5.10
CA GLU A 114 -0.67 38.20 6.08
C GLU A 114 -0.38 39.46 6.90
N GLY A 115 -1.17 40.51 6.68
CA GLY A 115 -0.91 41.84 7.24
C GLY A 115 0.46 42.39 6.82
N ASN A 116 1.36 42.57 7.79
CA ASN A 116 2.76 43.00 7.56
C ASN A 116 3.76 41.83 7.58
N GLY A 117 3.30 40.59 7.79
CA GLY A 117 4.13 39.40 7.89
C GLY A 117 4.04 38.50 6.66
N LYS A 118 5.03 37.61 6.52
CA LYS A 118 5.07 36.57 5.50
C LYS A 118 4.78 35.21 6.13
N GLN A 119 3.77 34.51 5.64
CA GLN A 119 3.42 33.18 6.13
C GLN A 119 3.78 32.12 5.08
N SER A 120 4.53 31.10 5.50
CA SER A 120 4.91 29.97 4.65
C SER A 120 4.55 28.67 5.37
N LYS A 121 3.65 27.88 4.80
CA LYS A 121 3.21 26.61 5.38
C LYS A 121 3.42 25.47 4.39
N ILE A 122 4.19 24.48 4.82
CA ILE A 122 4.48 23.27 4.05
C ILE A 122 3.84 22.08 4.75
N SER A 123 3.11 21.22 4.06
CA SER A 123 2.62 19.97 4.65
C SER A 123 3.37 18.78 4.08
N SER A 124 3.76 17.85 4.94
CA SER A 124 4.46 16.62 4.59
C SER A 124 3.59 15.42 4.92
N TRP A 125 3.29 14.60 3.92
CA TRP A 125 2.50 13.38 4.10
C TRP A 125 3.35 12.11 4.11
N ALA A 126 4.50 12.15 3.44
CA ALA A 126 5.39 11.01 3.30
C ALA A 126 6.82 11.48 3.03
N GLY A 127 7.78 10.60 3.33
CA GLY A 127 9.19 10.82 3.03
C GLY A 127 9.84 11.78 4.03
N SER A 128 10.96 12.36 3.65
CA SER A 128 11.73 13.24 4.54
C SER A 128 12.20 14.51 3.85
N MET A 129 12.46 15.54 4.66
CA MET A 129 12.98 16.80 4.19
C MET A 129 13.96 17.41 5.20
N TRP A 130 14.94 18.12 4.64
CA TRP A 130 15.82 19.02 5.37
C TRP A 130 15.40 20.45 5.05
N VAL A 131 15.02 21.19 6.09
CA VAL A 131 14.48 22.54 5.98
C VAL A 131 15.49 23.53 6.55
N LYS A 132 15.89 24.48 5.73
CA LYS A 132 16.76 25.60 6.07
C LYS A 132 15.96 26.89 5.96
N VAL A 133 15.52 27.43 7.08
CA VAL A 133 14.77 28.70 7.15
C VAL A 133 15.72 29.77 7.65
N LYS A 134 15.88 30.87 6.89
CA LYS A 134 16.66 32.00 7.38
C LYS A 134 15.98 32.61 8.61
N THR A 135 16.75 33.27 9.47
CA THR A 135 16.18 33.97 10.62
C THR A 135 15.10 34.94 10.17
N LEU A 136 13.88 34.71 10.64
CA LEU A 136 12.72 35.55 10.34
C LEU A 136 12.95 36.94 10.94
N VAL A 137 12.97 37.97 10.08
CA VAL A 137 13.35 39.34 10.45
C VAL A 137 12.11 40.15 10.88
N GLY A 138 10.93 39.85 10.33
CA GLY A 138 9.67 40.42 10.75
C GLY A 138 9.11 39.72 12.00
N ALA A 139 8.64 40.50 12.98
CA ALA A 139 7.98 39.95 14.18
C ALA A 139 6.68 39.19 13.89
N GLN A 140 6.17 39.27 12.66
CA GLN A 140 4.94 38.64 12.17
C GLN A 140 5.22 37.60 11.08
N ASP A 141 6.49 37.33 10.75
CA ASP A 141 6.84 36.29 9.79
C ASP A 141 6.70 34.92 10.45
N GLU A 142 6.16 33.96 9.71
CA GLU A 142 5.87 32.61 10.18
C GLU A 142 6.27 31.57 9.13
N PHE A 143 6.94 30.52 9.60
CA PHE A 143 7.24 29.34 8.81
C PHE A 143 6.79 28.10 9.57
N GLU A 144 5.87 27.35 8.98
CA GLU A 144 5.33 26.12 9.55
C GLU A 144 5.57 24.92 8.65
N VAL A 145 5.91 23.80 9.26
CA VAL A 145 5.79 22.49 8.62
C VAL A 145 4.70 21.70 9.34
N GLU A 146 3.74 21.16 8.60
CA GLU A 146 2.66 20.34 9.14
C GLU A 146 2.84 18.88 8.72
N THR A 147 2.58 17.98 9.64
CA THR A 147 2.63 16.52 9.45
C THR A 147 1.35 15.89 10.01
N PRO A 148 1.08 14.61 9.75
CA PRO A 148 -0.10 13.94 10.31
C PRO A 148 -0.17 14.02 11.83
N THR A 149 0.97 14.03 12.54
CA THR A 149 1.01 13.98 14.00
C THR A 149 1.43 15.27 14.70
N ALA A 150 2.01 16.25 14.00
CA ALA A 150 2.42 17.52 14.62
C ALA A 150 2.55 18.68 13.63
N THR A 151 2.56 19.90 14.17
CA THR A 151 2.95 21.13 13.47
C THR A 151 4.24 21.65 14.08
N MET A 152 5.22 21.99 13.24
CA MET A 152 6.51 22.56 13.62
C MET A 152 6.53 24.04 13.25
N GLY A 153 6.47 24.92 14.23
CA GLY A 153 6.71 26.36 14.09
C GLY A 153 8.21 26.66 14.12
N VAL A 154 8.70 27.39 13.13
CA VAL A 154 10.13 27.54 12.85
C VAL A 154 10.52 29.02 12.86
N LYS A 155 11.59 29.37 13.58
CA LYS A 155 12.08 30.75 13.66
C LYS A 155 13.61 30.81 13.57
N GLY A 156 14.12 30.73 12.33
CA GLY A 156 15.56 30.72 12.04
C GLY A 156 16.22 29.42 12.46
N THR A 157 16.10 28.39 11.63
CA THR A 157 16.37 27.02 12.03
C THR A 157 16.76 26.15 10.84
N GLN A 158 17.65 25.20 11.11
CA GLN A 158 17.96 24.11 10.21
C GLN A 158 17.61 22.78 10.87
N PHE A 159 16.59 22.10 10.33
CA PHE A 159 16.05 20.89 10.92
C PHE A 159 15.61 19.88 9.87
N PHE A 160 15.59 18.62 10.27
CA PHE A 160 15.08 17.49 9.51
C PHE A 160 13.70 17.12 10.01
N THR A 161 12.80 16.77 9.10
CA THR A 161 11.56 16.08 9.44
C THR A 161 11.29 14.94 8.47
N GLY A 162 10.78 13.82 8.96
CA GLY A 162 10.36 12.68 8.17
C GLY A 162 9.02 12.14 8.62
N VAL A 163 8.22 11.65 7.67
CA VAL A 163 6.91 11.05 7.89
C VAL A 163 6.90 9.65 7.30
N ASN A 164 6.56 8.66 8.14
CA ASN A 164 6.34 7.31 7.67
C ASN A 164 4.99 7.23 6.91
N PRO A 165 4.97 6.85 5.62
CA PRO A 165 3.74 6.85 4.82
C PRO A 165 2.70 5.81 5.24
N VAL A 166 3.10 4.80 6.03
CA VAL A 166 2.21 3.72 6.50
C VAL A 166 1.63 4.07 7.89
N THR A 167 2.48 4.50 8.82
CA THR A 167 2.07 4.74 10.21
C THR A 167 1.69 6.20 10.49
N GLY A 168 2.07 7.14 9.62
CA GLY A 168 1.97 8.58 9.89
C GLY A 168 2.96 9.09 10.94
N GLU A 169 3.88 8.23 11.41
CA GLU A 169 4.90 8.58 12.41
C GLU A 169 5.75 9.75 11.92
N THR A 170 5.81 10.80 12.72
CA THR A 170 6.64 11.98 12.46
C THR A 170 7.92 11.90 13.28
N PHE A 171 9.04 12.08 12.62
CA PHE A 171 10.37 12.15 13.22
C PHE A 171 11.00 13.50 12.92
N VAL A 172 11.44 14.23 13.94
CA VAL A 172 12.05 15.56 13.79
C VAL A 172 13.40 15.59 14.47
N VAL A 173 14.40 16.22 13.84
CA VAL A 173 15.75 16.41 14.39
C VAL A 173 16.20 17.85 14.13
N VAL A 174 16.70 18.54 15.17
CA VAL A 174 17.15 19.94 15.05
C VAL A 174 18.67 20.01 14.98
N GLY A 175 19.20 20.57 13.89
CA GLY A 175 20.64 20.79 13.69
C GLY A 175 21.11 22.15 14.18
N ALA A 176 20.30 23.20 13.99
CA ALA A 176 20.54 24.55 14.49
C ALA A 176 19.21 25.31 14.68
N GLY A 177 19.22 26.37 15.49
CA GLY A 177 18.03 27.17 15.80
C GLY A 177 17.09 26.50 16.81
N ALA A 178 15.79 26.74 16.70
CA ALA A 178 14.79 26.11 17.56
C ALA A 178 13.51 25.78 16.78
N VAL A 179 12.86 24.67 17.13
CA VAL A 179 11.60 24.22 16.52
C VAL A 179 10.56 24.05 17.61
N GLN A 180 9.48 24.83 17.55
CA GLN A 180 8.32 24.59 18.40
C GLN A 180 7.48 23.48 17.77
N THR A 181 7.39 22.34 18.43
CA THR A 181 6.59 21.20 17.97
C THR A 181 5.28 21.15 18.75
N THR A 182 4.16 21.15 18.04
CA THR A 182 2.82 21.20 18.61
C THR A 182 2.02 19.97 18.15
N THR A 183 1.49 19.22 19.11
CA THR A 183 0.48 18.18 18.86
C THR A 183 -0.88 18.69 19.34
N THR A 184 -1.83 18.77 18.42
CA THR A 184 -3.19 19.20 18.72
C THR A 184 -4.08 17.99 18.97
N THR A 185 -4.71 17.92 20.14
CA THR A 185 -5.69 16.88 20.49
C THR A 185 -7.08 17.49 20.60
N TYR A 186 -8.10 16.72 20.20
CA TYR A 186 -9.49 17.13 20.28
C TYR A 186 -10.21 16.30 21.33
N GLN A 187 -10.66 16.93 22.42
CA GLN A 187 -11.50 16.28 23.42
C GLN A 187 -12.91 16.08 22.84
N GLN A 188 -13.45 14.86 22.91
CA GLN A 188 -14.80 14.60 22.43
C GLN A 188 -15.85 14.83 23.53
N SER A 189 -17.02 15.34 23.10
CA SER A 189 -18.30 15.53 23.81
C SER A 189 -18.42 16.70 24.80
N ASP A 190 -18.31 17.96 24.33
CA ASP A 190 -19.29 19.00 24.69
C ASP A 190 -19.22 20.21 23.74
N ILE A 191 -20.28 21.02 23.71
CA ILE A 191 -20.64 22.05 22.70
C ILE A 191 -19.65 23.24 22.61
N SER A 192 -18.47 23.15 23.23
CA SER A 192 -17.38 24.12 23.14
C SER A 192 -16.06 23.37 23.04
N ASN A 193 -15.69 22.95 21.83
CA ASN A 193 -14.51 22.13 21.51
C ASN A 193 -13.20 22.84 21.97
N PRO A 194 -12.61 22.54 23.15
CA PRO A 194 -11.36 23.14 23.54
C PRO A 194 -10.25 22.34 22.85
N GLN A 195 -9.61 22.96 21.87
CA GLN A 195 -8.38 22.44 21.29
C GLN A 195 -7.31 22.41 22.39
N ASN A 196 -6.76 21.23 22.68
CA ASN A 196 -5.61 21.14 23.60
C ASN A 196 -4.35 20.99 22.76
N ASP A 197 -3.58 22.08 22.72
CA ASP A 197 -2.27 22.11 22.10
C ASP A 197 -1.22 21.73 23.14
N ASN A 198 -0.61 20.56 22.95
CA ASN A 198 0.57 20.18 23.71
C ASN A 198 1.78 20.58 22.89
N THR A 199 2.66 21.39 23.47
CA THR A 199 3.84 21.93 22.77
C THR A 199 5.13 21.48 23.44
N THR A 200 6.21 21.41 22.67
CA THR A 200 7.57 21.37 23.22
C THR A 200 8.53 22.12 22.31
N LEU A 201 9.58 22.70 22.88
CA LEU A 201 10.62 23.39 22.12
C LEU A 201 11.82 22.46 21.92
N LEU A 202 12.07 22.09 20.67
CA LEU A 202 13.27 21.36 20.29
C LEU A 202 14.41 22.35 20.02
N LEU A 203 15.52 22.16 20.72
CA LEU A 203 16.79 22.86 20.61
C LEU A 203 17.79 22.02 19.82
N PRO A 204 18.93 22.58 19.40
CA PRO A 204 19.92 21.87 18.61
C PRO A 204 20.38 20.57 19.29
N THR A 205 20.66 19.53 18.50
CA THR A 205 20.98 18.14 18.91
C THR A 205 19.81 17.35 19.51
N GLN A 206 18.60 17.91 19.54
CA GLN A 206 17.42 17.16 19.96
C GLN A 206 16.70 16.50 18.80
N GLN A 207 16.04 15.40 19.11
CA GLN A 207 15.08 14.71 18.26
C GLN A 207 13.78 14.44 19.00
N ILE A 208 12.70 14.24 18.24
CA ILE A 208 11.43 13.73 18.73
C ILE A 208 10.83 12.76 17.73
N ASN A 209 10.10 11.77 18.24
CA ASN A 209 9.35 10.81 17.46
C ASN A 209 7.90 10.74 17.98
N LEU A 210 6.93 10.93 17.07
CA LEU A 210 5.51 11.04 17.37
C LEU A 210 4.70 10.08 16.49
N THR A 211 4.19 9.01 17.09
CA THR A 211 3.38 8.00 16.37
C THR A 211 1.90 8.36 16.27
N GLY A 212 1.45 9.36 17.03
CA GLY A 212 0.08 9.86 17.03
C GLY A 212 -0.06 11.16 17.83
N ARG A 213 -1.16 11.89 17.63
CA ARG A 213 -1.44 13.15 18.34
C ARG A 213 -1.77 12.94 19.82
N ASP A 214 -2.36 11.78 20.15
CA ASP A 214 -2.81 11.44 21.51
C ASP A 214 -1.86 10.49 22.26
N GLU A 215 -0.62 10.30 21.78
CA GLU A 215 0.29 9.28 22.32
C GLU A 215 0.77 9.61 23.75
N VAL A 216 0.97 10.89 24.06
CA VAL A 216 1.43 11.38 25.37
C VAL A 216 0.73 12.67 25.75
N THR A 217 0.53 12.89 27.06
CA THR A 217 -0.03 14.15 27.58
C THR A 217 0.98 15.29 27.58
N ASP A 218 2.27 14.98 27.69
CA ASP A 218 3.36 15.97 27.59
C ASP A 218 4.34 15.56 26.47
N VAL A 219 4.34 16.32 25.39
CA VAL A 219 5.17 16.10 24.19
C VAL A 219 6.66 16.21 24.52
N ALA A 220 7.04 17.00 25.54
CA ALA A 220 8.43 17.12 25.95
C ALA A 220 9.03 15.77 26.41
N THR A 221 8.20 14.85 26.94
CA THR A 221 8.64 13.51 27.35
C THR A 221 9.13 12.66 26.18
N LYS A 222 8.75 12.96 24.94
CA LYS A 222 9.20 12.23 23.75
C LYS A 222 10.51 12.78 23.16
N THR A 223 11.02 13.88 23.73
CA THR A 223 12.23 14.52 23.24
C THR A 223 13.47 13.80 23.77
N GLU A 224 14.48 13.64 22.92
CA GLU A 224 15.73 12.94 23.19
C GLU A 224 16.92 13.65 22.56
N ILE A 225 18.14 13.36 23.02
CA ILE A 225 19.34 13.68 22.23
C ILE A 225 19.37 12.79 20.99
N ILE A 226 19.70 13.38 19.85
CA ILE A 226 19.77 12.73 18.55
C ILE A 226 20.48 11.37 18.61
N ASP A 227 19.83 10.35 18.04
CA ASP A 227 20.46 9.06 17.75
C ASP A 227 21.01 9.10 16.32
N ILE A 228 22.33 9.29 16.20
CA ILE A 228 22.99 9.49 14.91
C ILE A 228 22.78 8.32 13.97
N PHE A 229 22.81 7.09 14.49
CA PHE A 229 22.66 5.89 13.65
C PHE A 229 21.24 5.82 13.08
N GLN A 230 20.22 5.97 13.93
CA GLN A 230 18.83 5.97 13.51
C GLN A 230 18.53 7.13 12.55
N PHE A 231 19.08 8.31 12.83
CA PHE A 231 18.95 9.49 11.98
C PHE A 231 19.49 9.26 10.57
N VAL A 232 20.70 8.70 10.45
CA VAL A 232 21.32 8.38 9.16
C VAL A 232 20.57 7.27 8.44
N GLU A 233 20.05 6.27 9.17
CA GLU A 233 19.24 5.20 8.59
C GLU A 233 17.97 5.75 7.92
N ARG A 234 17.32 6.71 8.57
CA ARG A 234 16.09 7.38 8.10
C ARG A 234 16.33 8.47 7.06
N SER A 235 17.58 8.86 6.82
CA SER A 235 17.94 9.91 5.86
C SER A 235 18.33 9.32 4.50
N SER A 236 17.92 10.01 3.43
CA SER A 236 18.41 9.72 2.08
C SER A 236 19.83 10.27 1.88
N PRO A 237 20.63 9.72 0.94
CA PRO A 237 21.96 10.23 0.64
C PRO A 237 21.98 11.73 0.29
N GLU A 238 20.96 12.22 -0.41
CA GLU A 238 20.83 13.62 -0.84
C GLU A 238 20.56 14.55 0.34
N LEU A 239 19.77 14.12 1.32
CA LEU A 239 19.55 14.89 2.55
C LEU A 239 20.82 14.95 3.39
N LEU A 240 21.53 13.84 3.53
CA LEU A 240 22.83 13.80 4.21
C LEU A 240 23.84 14.73 3.55
N GLU A 241 23.92 14.73 2.21
CA GLU A 241 24.77 15.66 1.45
C GLU A 241 24.37 17.13 1.72
N ALA A 242 23.08 17.46 1.70
CA ALA A 242 22.60 18.82 1.99
C ALA A 242 22.95 19.28 3.41
N ILE A 243 22.75 18.43 4.42
CA ILE A 243 23.09 18.72 5.81
C ILE A 243 24.59 19.00 5.97
N ILE A 244 25.44 18.15 5.39
CA ILE A 244 26.90 18.33 5.48
C ILE A 244 27.34 19.62 4.77
N LYS A 245 26.76 19.94 3.62
CA LYS A 245 27.08 21.16 2.85
C LYS A 245 26.63 22.45 3.54
N ASN A 246 25.70 22.36 4.49
CA ASN A 246 25.20 23.46 5.30
C ASN A 246 25.98 23.66 6.61
N LYS A 247 27.07 22.91 6.85
CA LYS A 247 27.83 22.98 8.10
C LYS A 247 28.23 24.41 8.49
N ALA A 248 28.66 25.24 7.54
CA ALA A 248 29.10 26.59 7.86
C ALA A 248 27.97 27.45 8.45
N GLU A 249 26.77 27.35 7.89
CA GLU A 249 25.60 28.05 8.41
C GLU A 249 25.11 27.45 9.73
N ILE A 250 25.12 26.12 9.86
CA ILE A 250 24.79 25.42 11.12
C ILE A 250 25.73 25.87 12.25
N ASP A 251 27.05 25.88 12.00
CA ASP A 251 28.06 26.28 12.99
C ASP A 251 27.86 27.74 13.41
N LYS A 252 27.54 28.62 12.46
CA LYS A 252 27.26 30.03 12.73
C LYS A 252 26.06 30.21 13.66
N GLU A 253 24.91 29.61 13.31
CA GLU A 253 23.69 29.69 14.12
C GLU A 253 23.89 29.07 15.51
N ASN A 254 24.62 27.95 15.58
CA ASN A 254 24.94 27.29 16.84
C ASN A 254 25.88 28.13 17.71
N ALA A 255 26.85 28.84 17.14
CA ALA A 255 27.69 29.77 17.88
C ALA A 255 26.87 30.95 18.46
N GLU A 256 25.95 31.50 17.68
CA GLU A 256 25.02 32.55 18.14
C GLU A 256 24.11 32.03 19.28
N PHE A 257 23.63 30.79 19.17
CA PHE A 257 22.89 30.12 20.24
C PHE A 257 23.72 29.99 21.53
N ILE A 258 24.96 29.48 21.44
CA ILE A 258 25.84 29.31 22.61
C ILE A 258 26.13 30.65 23.28
N GLU A 259 26.48 31.70 22.53
CA GLU A 259 26.76 33.02 23.09
C GLU A 259 25.52 33.64 23.75
N LYS A 260 24.33 33.46 23.15
CA LYS A 260 23.06 33.87 23.76
C LYS A 260 22.82 33.16 25.10
N LYS A 261 22.98 31.83 25.16
CA LYS A 261 22.77 31.05 26.40
C LYS A 261 23.81 31.35 27.46
N LYS A 262 25.05 31.62 27.07
CA LYS A 262 26.11 32.07 27.97
C LYS A 262 25.79 33.43 28.60
N ALA A 263 25.27 34.38 27.82
CA ALA A 263 24.80 35.66 28.35
C ALA A 263 23.63 35.49 29.32
N GLU A 264 22.63 34.66 28.99
CA GLU A 264 21.50 34.35 29.87
C GLU A 264 21.95 33.73 31.20
N ILE A 265 22.92 32.81 31.18
CA ILE A 265 23.51 32.22 32.41
C ILE A 265 24.22 33.28 33.23
N ALA A 266 24.99 34.17 32.60
CA ALA A 266 25.71 35.23 33.31
C ALA A 266 24.76 36.21 34.02
N GLU A 267 23.57 36.47 33.44
CA GLU A 267 22.56 37.36 34.00
C GLU A 267 21.65 36.66 35.03
N ASN A 268 21.20 35.44 34.74
CA ASN A 268 20.12 34.77 35.47
C ASN A 268 20.55 33.51 36.23
N ASN A 269 21.85 33.19 36.27
CA ASN A 269 22.41 31.93 36.80
C ASN A 269 21.91 30.65 36.13
N LYS A 270 21.14 30.76 35.04
CA LYS A 270 20.64 29.68 34.19
C LYS A 270 20.26 30.22 32.83
N ALA A 271 20.27 29.37 31.80
CA ALA A 271 19.75 29.76 30.48
C ALA A 271 18.25 29.52 30.39
N ASP A 272 17.53 30.36 29.65
CA ASP A 272 16.13 30.14 29.32
C ASP A 272 16.04 29.08 28.22
N THR A 273 15.29 28.02 28.46
CA THR A 273 15.12 26.91 27.51
C THR A 273 13.68 26.79 27.05
N GLY A 274 12.81 27.73 27.43
CA GLY A 274 11.38 27.68 27.15
C GLY A 274 10.75 26.37 27.64
N ASN A 275 9.84 25.81 26.84
CA ASN A 275 9.21 24.52 27.10
C ASN A 275 10.00 23.35 26.50
N SER A 276 11.33 23.40 26.56
CA SER A 276 12.19 22.30 26.11
C SER A 276 12.32 21.21 27.17
N ALA A 277 12.56 19.98 26.72
CA ALA A 277 12.99 18.89 27.58
C ALA A 277 14.42 19.09 28.14
N LEU A 278 15.27 19.87 27.46
CA LEU A 278 16.61 20.19 27.93
C LEU A 278 16.62 21.36 28.90
N THR A 279 17.53 21.29 29.87
CA THR A 279 17.80 22.36 30.82
C THR A 279 19.28 22.74 30.76
N ILE A 280 19.56 24.05 30.76
CA ILE A 280 20.92 24.57 30.77
C ILE A 280 21.13 25.30 32.09
N LYS A 281 21.60 24.56 33.10
CA LYS A 281 21.71 25.03 34.49
C LYS A 281 22.94 25.91 34.71
N ASP A 282 24.02 25.62 33.99
CA ASP A 282 25.32 26.27 34.18
C ASP A 282 26.16 26.23 32.90
N ILE A 283 27.33 26.87 32.99
CA ILE A 283 28.30 26.92 31.89
C ILE A 283 28.89 25.54 31.56
N GLU A 284 28.98 24.62 32.53
CA GLU A 284 29.51 23.27 32.28
C GLU A 284 28.55 22.48 31.38
N THR A 285 27.26 22.55 31.67
CA THR A 285 26.19 21.96 30.86
C THR A 285 26.19 22.58 29.46
N LEU A 286 26.33 23.91 29.36
CA LEU A 286 26.42 24.60 28.07
C LEU A 286 27.66 24.17 27.27
N ASN A 287 28.80 23.96 27.92
CA ASN A 287 30.02 23.47 27.26
C ASN A 287 29.85 22.04 26.73
N LYS A 288 29.14 21.15 27.45
CA LYS A 288 28.79 19.80 26.95
C LYS A 288 27.91 19.88 25.71
N ILE A 289 26.90 20.76 25.71
CA ILE A 289 26.05 21.01 24.54
C ILE A 289 26.89 21.56 23.37
N SER A 290 27.74 22.56 23.61
CA SER A 290 28.64 23.12 22.59
C SER A 290 29.51 22.03 21.97
N LYS A 291 30.05 21.13 22.78
CA LYS A 291 30.86 20.00 22.32
C LYS A 291 30.05 19.03 21.46
N ASN A 292 28.80 18.75 21.81
CA ASN A 292 27.92 17.94 20.97
C ASN A 292 27.67 18.60 19.61
N LEU A 293 27.44 19.91 19.59
CA LEU A 293 27.22 20.66 18.35
C LEU A 293 28.44 20.60 17.44
N ASP A 294 29.65 20.82 17.97
CA ASP A 294 30.90 20.74 17.22
C ASP A 294 31.13 19.35 16.60
N ASN A 295 30.64 18.29 17.26
CA ASN A 295 30.81 16.90 16.82
C ASN A 295 29.63 16.34 16.02
N LEU A 296 28.52 17.07 15.87
CA LEU A 296 27.28 16.58 15.26
C LEU A 296 27.49 16.11 13.82
N ILE A 297 27.98 17.00 12.94
CA ILE A 297 28.19 16.70 11.52
C ILE A 297 29.25 15.62 11.32
N GLY A 298 30.30 15.62 12.13
CA GLY A 298 31.35 14.60 12.08
C GLY A 298 30.81 13.19 12.38
N ASN A 299 29.94 13.06 13.38
CA ASN A 299 29.30 11.78 13.71
C ASN A 299 28.32 11.33 12.63
N ILE A 300 27.54 12.27 12.04
CA ILE A 300 26.66 11.98 10.90
C ILE A 300 27.47 11.40 9.73
N ILE A 301 28.62 12.00 9.41
CA ILE A 301 29.50 11.51 8.32
C ILE A 301 30.03 10.11 8.61
N LYS A 302 30.53 9.87 9.83
CA LYS A 302 31.02 8.53 10.24
C LYS A 302 29.92 7.47 10.08
N ALA A 303 28.73 7.73 10.63
CA ALA A 303 27.61 6.82 10.51
C ALA A 303 27.14 6.62 9.06
N ALA A 304 27.15 7.65 8.21
CA ALA A 304 26.80 7.55 6.80
C ALA A 304 27.78 6.67 6.00
N LEU A 305 29.08 6.75 6.31
CA LEU A 305 30.12 5.88 5.74
C LEU A 305 29.95 4.44 6.24
N ASP A 306 29.73 4.24 7.54
CA ASP A 306 29.54 2.93 8.15
C ASP A 306 28.32 2.20 7.58
N GLN A 307 27.22 2.92 7.40
CA GLN A 307 25.98 2.41 6.78
C GLN A 307 26.03 2.34 5.25
N LYS A 308 27.14 2.75 4.63
CA LYS A 308 27.34 2.76 3.16
C LYS A 308 26.26 3.55 2.40
N LYS A 309 25.70 4.59 3.02
CA LYS A 309 24.71 5.48 2.40
C LYS A 309 25.34 6.36 1.31
N ILE A 310 26.62 6.69 1.46
CA ILE A 310 27.38 7.52 0.52
C ILE A 310 28.75 6.85 0.28
N ASP A 311 29.16 6.80 -0.98
CA ASP A 311 30.49 6.29 -1.37
C ASP A 311 31.62 7.11 -0.71
N PRO A 312 32.70 6.48 -0.21
CA PRO A 312 33.79 7.20 0.45
C PRO A 312 34.44 8.32 -0.39
N ASN A 313 34.59 8.14 -1.70
CA ASN A 313 35.17 9.19 -2.55
C ASN A 313 34.22 10.37 -2.70
N LYS A 314 32.93 10.08 -2.90
CA LYS A 314 31.89 11.12 -2.95
C LYS A 314 31.79 11.85 -1.61
N MET A 315 31.88 11.14 -0.48
CA MET A 315 31.90 11.75 0.84
C MET A 315 33.10 12.69 1.01
N ASN A 316 34.29 12.28 0.59
CA ASN A 316 35.48 13.14 0.64
C ASN A 316 35.30 14.44 -0.16
N GLN A 317 34.63 14.37 -1.32
CA GLN A 317 34.28 15.56 -2.11
C GLN A 317 33.31 16.47 -1.36
N ILE A 318 32.24 15.91 -0.79
CA ILE A 318 31.24 16.67 -0.01
C ILE A 318 31.91 17.36 1.19
N VAL A 319 32.78 16.65 1.91
CA VAL A 319 33.53 17.19 3.04
C VAL A 319 34.48 18.31 2.60
N ALA A 320 35.17 18.14 1.46
CA ALA A 320 36.03 19.19 0.92
C ALA A 320 35.24 20.46 0.53
N GLU A 321 34.07 20.30 -0.10
CA GLU A 321 33.17 21.41 -0.44
C GLU A 321 32.66 22.13 0.83
N ALA A 322 32.28 21.39 1.87
CA ALA A 322 31.87 21.97 3.15
C ALA A 322 33.02 22.72 3.84
N ASN A 323 34.20 22.11 3.90
CA ASN A 323 35.40 22.72 4.49
C ASN A 323 35.88 23.96 3.75
N ALA A 324 35.61 24.09 2.44
CA ALA A 324 35.95 25.27 1.66
C ALA A 324 35.13 26.52 2.08
N LYS A 325 33.95 26.33 2.69
CA LYS A 325 33.11 27.42 3.22
C LYS A 325 33.50 27.85 4.63
N LEU A 326 34.39 27.11 5.30
CA LEU A 326 34.81 27.37 6.69
C LEU A 326 36.17 28.09 6.71
N SER A 327 36.19 29.28 7.31
CA SER A 327 37.41 30.09 7.43
C SER A 327 38.30 29.64 8.60
N GLU A 328 37.71 29.17 9.69
CA GLU A 328 38.41 28.70 10.89
C GLU A 328 38.88 27.26 10.72
N THR A 329 40.16 27.00 10.99
CA THR A 329 40.78 25.69 10.70
C THR A 329 40.33 24.60 11.67
N ASP A 330 40.06 24.97 12.92
CA ASP A 330 39.55 24.12 14.00
C ASP A 330 38.06 23.76 13.83
N LYS A 331 37.30 24.55 13.06
CA LYS A 331 35.91 24.24 12.71
C LYS A 331 35.78 23.31 11.50
N LYS A 332 36.84 23.10 10.72
CA LYS A 332 36.84 22.18 9.58
C LYS A 332 36.59 20.75 10.04
N ILE A 333 35.83 20.02 9.23
CA ILE A 333 35.55 18.60 9.42
C ILE A 333 36.86 17.82 9.32
N ASP A 334 37.28 17.21 10.43
CA ASP A 334 38.38 16.27 10.53
C ASP A 334 37.86 14.96 11.15
N LEU A 335 37.66 13.94 10.32
CA LEU A 335 37.07 12.66 10.74
C LEU A 335 37.92 11.90 11.76
N ASN A 336 39.21 12.23 11.90
CA ASN A 336 40.10 11.63 12.89
C ASN A 336 39.92 12.23 14.29
N LYS A 337 39.25 13.39 14.42
CA LYS A 337 39.05 14.12 15.68
C LYS A 337 37.60 14.14 16.16
N VAL A 338 36.69 13.46 15.47
CA VAL A 338 35.29 13.41 15.86
C VAL A 338 35.12 12.54 17.10
N GLU A 339 34.60 13.14 18.16
CA GLU A 339 34.26 12.51 19.43
C GLU A 339 32.76 12.14 19.48
N PRO A 340 32.37 11.08 20.20
CA PRO A 340 30.96 10.72 20.39
C PRO A 340 30.17 11.82 21.11
N LEU A 341 28.87 11.90 20.83
CA LEU A 341 27.97 12.83 21.52
C LEU A 341 27.75 12.41 22.98
N ASP A 342 27.83 13.36 23.90
CA ASP A 342 27.42 13.19 25.28
C ASP A 342 25.88 13.22 25.36
N ARG A 343 25.26 12.05 25.46
CA ARG A 343 23.80 11.92 25.54
C ARG A 343 23.21 12.52 26.82
N THR A 344 24.02 12.89 27.81
CA THR A 344 23.59 13.52 29.06
C THR A 344 23.62 15.05 29.02
N ALA A 345 24.12 15.65 27.94
CA ALA A 345 24.23 17.10 27.81
C ALA A 345 22.85 17.77 27.88
N GLY A 346 22.59 18.46 29.00
CA GLY A 346 21.34 19.19 29.24
C GLY A 346 20.14 18.34 29.68
N LEU A 347 20.30 17.03 29.88
CA LEU A 347 19.23 16.19 30.41
C LEU A 347 19.03 16.46 31.92
N ASP A 348 17.77 16.70 32.32
CA ASP A 348 17.42 16.81 33.74
C ASP A 348 17.17 15.41 34.32
N SER A 349 18.05 14.95 35.22
CA SER A 349 18.03 13.59 35.77
C SER A 349 16.70 13.19 36.42
N GLU A 350 15.92 14.13 36.94
CA GLU A 350 14.60 13.85 37.54
C GLU A 350 13.49 13.72 36.48
N LYS A 351 13.52 14.55 35.42
CA LYS A 351 12.59 14.40 34.29
C LYS A 351 12.84 13.12 33.50
N GLU A 352 14.10 12.69 33.39
CA GLU A 352 14.45 11.42 32.75
C GLU A 352 13.92 10.22 33.55
N LYS A 353 14.01 10.24 34.88
CA LYS A 353 13.38 9.21 35.73
C LYS A 353 11.86 9.18 35.56
N GLN A 354 11.21 10.33 35.47
CA GLN A 354 9.77 10.43 35.24
C GLN A 354 9.40 9.86 33.86
N LYS A 355 10.13 10.24 32.81
CA LYS A 355 9.98 9.71 31.45
C LYS A 355 10.16 8.19 31.41
N GLN A 356 11.18 7.65 32.06
CA GLN A 356 11.43 6.21 32.11
C GLN A 356 10.31 5.48 32.86
N ALA A 357 9.82 6.03 33.97
CA ALA A 357 8.69 5.47 34.70
C ALA A 357 7.40 5.48 33.85
N GLU A 358 7.15 6.54 33.08
CA GLU A 358 5.99 6.64 32.20
C GLU A 358 6.08 5.69 31.00
N LEU A 359 7.24 5.60 30.33
CA LEU A 359 7.48 4.65 29.25
C LEU A 359 7.36 3.19 29.72
N GLN A 360 7.88 2.89 30.92
CA GLN A 360 7.75 1.57 31.52
C GLN A 360 6.28 1.24 31.80
N LYS A 361 5.52 2.18 32.35
CA LYS A 361 4.07 2.03 32.58
C LYS A 361 3.30 1.80 31.27
N LEU A 362 3.60 2.55 30.21
CA LEU A 362 2.99 2.36 28.89
C LEU A 362 3.35 1.01 28.26
N LYS A 363 4.60 0.56 28.43
CA LYS A 363 5.05 -0.75 27.96
C LYS A 363 4.35 -1.89 28.69
N GLU A 364 4.27 -1.81 30.01
CA GLU A 364 3.54 -2.77 30.86
C GLU A 364 2.05 -2.81 30.49
N GLU A 365 1.42 -1.67 30.21
CA GLU A 365 0.04 -1.61 29.76
C GLU A 365 -0.15 -2.30 28.40
N LYS A 366 0.74 -2.04 27.43
CA LYS A 366 0.73 -2.71 26.12
C LYS A 366 0.91 -4.23 26.27
N GLU A 367 1.86 -4.67 27.09
CA GLU A 367 2.11 -6.09 27.36
C GLU A 367 0.91 -6.76 28.04
N ARG A 368 0.27 -6.07 29.02
CA ARG A 368 -0.94 -6.56 29.68
C ARG A 368 -2.10 -6.72 28.69
N LYS A 369 -2.34 -5.72 27.84
CA LYS A 369 -3.38 -5.80 26.79
C LYS A 369 -3.10 -6.93 25.80
N LEU A 370 -1.84 -7.14 25.43
CA LEU A 370 -1.45 -8.25 24.56
C LEU A 370 -1.65 -9.62 25.24
N ALA A 371 -1.30 -9.74 26.52
CA ALA A 371 -1.50 -10.97 27.29
C ALA A 371 -2.98 -11.28 27.48
N GLU A 372 -3.80 -10.27 27.74
CA GLU A 372 -5.26 -10.40 27.82
C GLU A 372 -5.85 -10.86 26.48
N LYS A 373 -5.42 -10.26 25.36
CA LYS A 373 -5.83 -10.68 24.02
C LYS A 373 -5.46 -12.14 23.75
N LYS A 374 -4.23 -12.56 24.07
CA LYS A 374 -3.79 -13.96 23.92
C LYS A 374 -4.59 -14.92 24.79
N LYS A 375 -4.95 -14.52 26.02
CA LYS A 375 -5.78 -15.34 26.91
C LYS A 375 -7.19 -15.52 26.34
N LEU A 376 -7.77 -14.46 25.79
CA LEU A 376 -9.07 -14.51 25.12
C LEU A 376 -9.04 -15.42 23.88
N GLU A 377 -7.97 -15.33 23.09
CA GLU A 377 -7.75 -16.19 21.93
C GLU A 377 -7.60 -17.67 22.32
N GLN A 378 -6.85 -17.95 23.38
CA GLN A 378 -6.71 -19.32 23.90
C GLN A 378 -8.02 -19.87 24.46
N GLU A 379 -8.79 -19.08 25.20
CA GLU A 379 -10.10 -19.48 25.71
C GLU A 379 -11.07 -19.78 24.55
N GLN A 380 -11.01 -19.00 23.48
CA GLN A 380 -11.80 -19.24 22.27
C GLN A 380 -11.35 -20.54 21.58
N LEU A 381 -10.05 -20.81 21.50
CA LEU A 381 -9.51 -22.05 20.94
C LEU A 381 -10.00 -23.28 21.74
N ASP A 382 -9.96 -23.20 23.07
CA ASP A 382 -10.40 -24.29 23.95
C ASP A 382 -11.91 -24.56 23.81
N LYS A 383 -12.73 -23.49 23.71
CA LYS A 383 -14.17 -23.61 23.42
C LYS A 383 -14.42 -24.26 22.06
N ASN A 384 -13.71 -23.83 21.01
CA ASN A 384 -13.83 -24.41 19.67
C ASN A 384 -13.45 -25.91 19.69
N LYS A 385 -12.41 -26.29 20.42
CA LYS A 385 -12.00 -27.68 20.58
C LYS A 385 -13.07 -28.53 21.28
N ALA A 386 -13.67 -28.03 22.36
CA ALA A 386 -14.75 -28.73 23.05
C ALA A 386 -15.99 -28.93 22.15
N ILE A 387 -16.32 -27.94 21.31
CA ILE A 387 -17.40 -28.05 20.33
C ILE A 387 -17.09 -29.11 19.27
N LEU A 388 -15.85 -29.15 18.76
CA LEU A 388 -15.41 -30.15 17.78
C LEU A 388 -15.50 -31.58 18.34
N ASP A 389 -15.09 -31.79 19.59
CA ASP A 389 -15.18 -33.09 20.26
C ASP A 389 -16.64 -33.54 20.47
N ALA A 390 -17.54 -32.61 20.80
CA ALA A 390 -18.97 -32.89 20.92
C ALA A 390 -19.60 -33.24 19.56
N LEU A 391 -19.21 -32.53 18.49
CA LEU A 391 -19.69 -32.76 17.13
C LEU A 391 -19.24 -34.14 16.61
N ALA A 392 -18.01 -34.54 16.91
CA ALA A 392 -17.48 -35.85 16.52
C ALA A 392 -18.25 -37.01 17.18
N LYS A 393 -18.60 -36.88 18.47
CA LYS A 393 -19.43 -37.86 19.18
C LYS A 393 -20.83 -37.97 18.59
N GLU A 394 -21.45 -36.84 18.24
CA GLU A 394 -22.79 -36.86 17.65
C GLU A 394 -22.78 -37.45 16.23
N LYS A 395 -21.71 -37.19 15.44
CA LYS A 395 -21.52 -37.81 14.13
C LYS A 395 -21.44 -39.35 14.22
N GLN A 396 -20.66 -39.89 15.16
CA GLN A 396 -20.60 -41.33 15.40
C GLN A 396 -21.98 -41.91 15.75
N ARG A 397 -22.74 -41.22 16.61
CA ARG A 397 -24.09 -41.64 17.00
C ARG A 397 -25.04 -41.69 15.79
N LEU A 398 -24.93 -40.72 14.88
CA LEU A 398 -25.74 -40.66 13.65
C LEU A 398 -25.35 -41.76 12.64
N GLU A 399 -24.06 -42.02 12.47
CA GLU A 399 -23.58 -43.10 11.58
C GLU A 399 -24.05 -44.48 12.07
N GLU A 400 -23.98 -44.75 13.38
CA GLU A 400 -24.51 -45.99 13.97
C GLU A 400 -26.04 -46.09 13.80
N ALA A 401 -26.76 -44.98 13.97
CA ALA A 401 -28.20 -44.95 13.77
C ALA A 401 -28.58 -45.22 12.30
N ASN A 402 -27.91 -44.56 11.35
CA ASN A 402 -28.15 -44.73 9.92
C ASN A 402 -27.85 -46.16 9.46
N LYS A 403 -26.73 -46.75 9.89
CA LYS A 403 -26.40 -48.15 9.60
C LYS A 403 -27.49 -49.10 10.09
N LYS A 404 -28.01 -48.87 11.30
CA LYS A 404 -29.09 -49.69 11.87
C LYS A 404 -30.39 -49.55 11.06
N THR A 405 -30.69 -48.36 10.57
CA THR A 405 -31.85 -48.09 9.72
C THR A 405 -31.71 -48.72 8.33
N GLU A 406 -30.52 -48.65 7.71
CA GLU A 406 -30.22 -49.29 6.43
C GLU A 406 -30.32 -50.82 6.52
N GLU A 407 -29.76 -51.42 7.57
CA GLU A 407 -29.88 -52.87 7.81
C GLU A 407 -31.34 -53.30 8.00
N ALA A 408 -32.15 -52.49 8.68
CA ALA A 408 -33.58 -52.74 8.85
C ALA A 408 -34.35 -52.61 7.52
N ALA A 409 -34.06 -51.57 6.73
CA ALA A 409 -34.68 -51.35 5.43
C ALA A 409 -34.30 -52.43 4.41
N ALA A 410 -33.04 -52.89 4.40
CA ALA A 410 -32.57 -53.98 3.55
C ALA A 410 -33.27 -55.30 3.89
N LYS A 411 -33.41 -55.63 5.18
CA LYS A 411 -34.18 -56.81 5.62
C LYS A 411 -35.66 -56.72 5.21
N GLN A 412 -36.24 -55.53 5.27
CA GLN A 412 -37.64 -55.31 4.87
C GLN A 412 -37.83 -55.40 3.35
N ALA A 413 -36.90 -54.84 2.58
CA ALA A 413 -36.89 -54.93 1.12
C ALA A 413 -36.69 -56.38 0.65
N GLU A 414 -35.80 -57.13 1.31
CA GLU A 414 -35.58 -58.55 1.06
C GLU A 414 -36.84 -59.37 1.36
N ALA A 415 -37.49 -59.15 2.51
CA ALA A 415 -38.74 -59.83 2.85
C ALA A 415 -39.86 -59.52 1.84
N ASN A 416 -39.97 -58.26 1.39
CA ASN A 416 -40.96 -57.86 0.38
C ASN A 416 -40.68 -58.48 -0.99
N TYR A 417 -39.42 -58.59 -1.39
CA TYR A 417 -39.01 -59.22 -2.64
C TYR A 417 -39.30 -60.72 -2.65
N ILE A 418 -38.99 -61.42 -1.55
CA ILE A 418 -39.28 -62.87 -1.41
C ILE A 418 -40.79 -63.15 -1.50
N ASN A 419 -41.62 -62.29 -0.93
CA ASN A 419 -43.08 -62.43 -0.97
C ASN A 419 -43.70 -62.22 -2.37
N GLN A 420 -42.96 -61.67 -3.34
CA GLN A 420 -43.43 -61.44 -4.71
C GLN A 420 -43.02 -62.55 -5.70
N LEU A 421 -42.21 -63.52 -5.27
CA LEU A 421 -41.70 -64.61 -6.11
C LEU A 421 -42.62 -65.83 -6.07
N SER A 422 -42.73 -66.56 -7.17
CA SER A 422 -43.40 -67.87 -7.21
C SER A 422 -42.61 -68.95 -6.46
N THR A 423 -43.25 -70.06 -6.08
CA THR A 423 -42.61 -71.16 -5.32
C THR A 423 -41.37 -71.76 -6.01
N ALA A 424 -41.28 -71.71 -7.33
CA ALA A 424 -40.11 -72.16 -8.09
C ALA A 424 -38.97 -71.12 -8.08
N GLU A 425 -39.30 -69.83 -8.01
CA GLU A 425 -38.33 -68.72 -8.00
C GLU A 425 -37.76 -68.45 -6.61
N GLN A 426 -38.55 -68.67 -5.55
CA GLN A 426 -38.08 -68.60 -4.15
C GLN A 426 -36.95 -69.60 -3.87
N ALA A 427 -37.09 -70.84 -4.37
CA ALA A 427 -36.07 -71.88 -4.23
C ALA A 427 -34.76 -71.52 -4.98
N ALA A 428 -34.86 -70.86 -6.14
CA ALA A 428 -33.70 -70.39 -6.90
C ALA A 428 -33.00 -69.18 -6.25
N PHE A 429 -33.75 -68.30 -5.58
CA PHE A 429 -33.21 -67.16 -4.84
C PHE A 429 -32.43 -67.59 -3.59
N GLU A 430 -32.95 -68.54 -2.80
CA GLU A 430 -32.23 -69.12 -1.66
C GLU A 430 -30.96 -69.87 -2.07
N GLN A 431 -30.99 -70.54 -3.22
CA GLN A 431 -29.83 -71.25 -3.78
C GLN A 431 -28.74 -70.28 -4.28
N ASN A 432 -29.11 -69.14 -4.86
CA ASN A 432 -28.15 -68.09 -5.26
C ASN A 432 -27.60 -67.30 -4.07
N LYS A 433 -28.38 -67.11 -2.99
CA LYS A 433 -27.93 -66.45 -1.75
C LYS A 433 -26.85 -67.25 -1.02
N SER A 434 -26.85 -68.57 -1.16
CA SER A 434 -25.85 -69.47 -0.59
C SER A 434 -24.60 -69.67 -1.48
N ALA A 435 -24.64 -69.24 -2.75
CA ALA A 435 -23.54 -69.37 -3.71
C ALA A 435 -22.63 -68.13 -3.84
N ASN A 436 -23.05 -66.95 -3.36
CA ASN A 436 -22.26 -65.71 -3.44
C ASN A 436 -21.62 -65.36 -2.09
N THR A 437 -20.57 -66.09 -1.71
CA THR A 437 -19.60 -65.64 -0.70
C THR A 437 -18.38 -65.07 -1.44
N PRO A 438 -17.94 -63.82 -1.20
CA PRO A 438 -16.80 -63.25 -1.91
C PRO A 438 -15.53 -64.02 -1.59
N THR A 439 -14.96 -64.68 -2.60
CA THR A 439 -13.66 -65.31 -2.52
C THR A 439 -12.57 -64.25 -2.66
N THR A 440 -11.61 -64.30 -1.76
CA THR A 440 -10.39 -63.49 -1.72
C THR A 440 -9.60 -63.60 -3.02
N ILE A 441 -9.18 -62.47 -3.58
CA ILE A 441 -8.24 -62.39 -4.70
C ILE A 441 -6.82 -62.60 -4.16
N PRO A 442 -6.06 -63.62 -4.60
CA PRO A 442 -4.62 -63.69 -4.36
C PRO A 442 -3.87 -62.89 -5.42
N THR A 443 -2.93 -62.09 -4.96
CA THR A 443 -1.84 -61.48 -5.72
C THR A 443 -1.03 -62.54 -6.46
N ASN A 444 -0.90 -62.42 -7.78
CA ASN A 444 0.05 -63.19 -8.56
C ASN A 444 1.16 -62.26 -9.09
N THR A 445 2.34 -62.42 -8.52
CA THR A 445 3.62 -61.92 -9.01
C THR A 445 4.13 -62.85 -10.12
N THR A 446 4.71 -62.30 -11.19
CA THR A 446 5.51 -63.09 -12.13
C THR A 446 6.70 -62.26 -12.64
N PRO A 447 7.90 -62.85 -12.81
CA PRO A 447 9.18 -62.14 -12.87
C PRO A 447 9.60 -61.83 -14.31
N GLY A 448 10.12 -60.61 -14.54
CA GLY A 448 10.78 -60.23 -15.78
C GLY A 448 12.30 -60.37 -15.69
N SER A 449 12.83 -61.49 -16.17
CA SER A 449 14.17 -61.60 -16.80
C SER A 449 13.98 -61.12 -18.25
N GLY A 450 14.73 -60.16 -18.79
CA GLY A 450 16.17 -60.14 -18.98
C GLY A 450 16.43 -60.14 -20.50
N GLY A 451 17.22 -59.19 -20.99
CA GLY A 451 17.69 -59.19 -22.40
C GLY A 451 17.75 -57.81 -23.03
N GLY A 452 18.92 -57.18 -22.96
CA GLY A 452 19.21 -55.93 -23.68
C GLY A 452 19.48 -56.14 -25.17
N SER A 453 19.57 -55.03 -25.90
CA SER A 453 20.59 -54.88 -26.94
C SER A 453 20.78 -53.41 -27.31
N SER A 454 22.05 -53.03 -27.27
CA SER A 454 22.66 -51.78 -27.67
C SER A 454 22.82 -51.65 -29.18
N GLY A 455 22.69 -50.41 -29.68
CA GLY A 455 23.63 -49.81 -30.64
C GLY A 455 23.46 -50.14 -32.12
N GLY A 456 23.68 -49.12 -32.97
CA GLY A 456 24.16 -49.35 -34.33
C GLY A 456 23.51 -48.49 -35.42
N THR A 457 23.94 -47.24 -35.50
CA THR A 457 23.80 -46.37 -36.69
C THR A 457 24.81 -46.78 -37.75
N SER A 458 24.36 -46.99 -39.00
CA SER A 458 25.11 -46.89 -40.28
C SER A 458 24.18 -47.38 -41.38
N GLY A 459 23.71 -46.56 -42.32
CA GLY A 459 24.50 -46.05 -43.44
C GLY A 459 24.17 -46.89 -44.69
N GLY A 460 23.42 -46.33 -45.63
CA GLY A 460 22.97 -47.05 -46.84
C GLY A 460 22.28 -46.14 -47.85
N THR A 461 23.10 -45.40 -48.59
CA THR A 461 22.77 -44.61 -49.77
C THR A 461 22.25 -45.50 -50.91
N THR A 462 21.15 -45.12 -51.57
CA THR A 462 20.92 -45.47 -52.98
C THR A 462 20.30 -44.29 -53.73
N ASN A 463 20.91 -44.00 -54.87
CA ASN A 463 20.52 -43.03 -55.89
C ASN A 463 19.25 -43.45 -56.63
N ASN A 464 18.46 -42.46 -57.08
CA ASN A 464 18.09 -42.19 -58.48
C ASN A 464 16.67 -41.61 -58.57
N ASN A 465 16.54 -40.35 -58.98
CA ASN A 465 16.18 -39.95 -60.35
C ASN A 465 15.59 -38.54 -60.38
N ASN A 466 15.92 -37.82 -61.46
CA ASN A 466 15.34 -36.55 -61.85
C ASN A 466 13.81 -36.57 -61.82
N SER A 467 13.27 -35.74 -60.96
CA SER A 467 12.04 -35.00 -61.19
C SER A 467 12.31 -33.57 -60.74
N ASN A 468 11.82 -32.59 -61.48
CA ASN A 468 11.55 -31.26 -60.93
C ASN A 468 10.46 -31.42 -59.86
N GLU A 469 10.79 -32.09 -58.75
CA GLU A 469 9.94 -32.14 -57.58
C GLU A 469 9.92 -30.72 -57.06
N ILE A 470 8.72 -30.17 -57.06
CA ILE A 470 8.38 -28.94 -56.40
C ILE A 470 8.64 -29.21 -54.92
N LEU A 471 9.90 -29.05 -54.49
CA LEU A 471 10.36 -29.54 -53.19
C LEU A 471 9.75 -28.64 -52.12
N PHE A 472 8.71 -29.14 -51.46
CA PHE A 472 8.17 -28.50 -50.28
C PHE A 472 9.31 -28.40 -49.25
N PRO A 473 9.48 -27.24 -48.59
CA PRO A 473 10.51 -27.09 -47.59
C PRO A 473 10.25 -28.07 -46.42
N LEU A 474 11.32 -28.52 -45.77
CA LEU A 474 11.21 -29.36 -44.57
C LEU A 474 10.59 -28.57 -43.42
N ALA A 475 9.75 -29.24 -42.64
CA ALA A 475 9.09 -28.66 -41.49
C ALA A 475 10.11 -28.13 -40.46
N PRO A 476 9.81 -27.02 -39.75
CA PRO A 476 10.73 -26.45 -38.78
C PRO A 476 10.86 -27.38 -37.56
N ALA A 477 12.06 -27.51 -37.00
CA ALA A 477 12.25 -28.24 -35.75
C ALA A 477 11.89 -27.34 -34.57
N LEU A 478 10.87 -27.74 -33.80
CA LEU A 478 10.49 -27.03 -32.57
C LEU A 478 11.47 -27.39 -31.44
N ILE A 479 12.14 -26.37 -30.89
CA ILE A 479 13.10 -26.51 -29.79
C ILE A 479 12.44 -26.17 -28.44
N SER A 480 11.58 -25.15 -28.42
CA SER A 480 10.83 -24.75 -27.22
C SER A 480 9.55 -23.98 -27.62
N PRO A 481 8.41 -24.19 -26.92
CA PRO A 481 8.22 -25.11 -25.79
C PRO A 481 8.09 -26.57 -26.22
N THR A 482 8.52 -27.50 -25.35
CA THR A 482 8.40 -28.96 -25.57
C THR A 482 7.22 -29.59 -24.83
N GLN A 483 6.53 -28.82 -23.98
CA GLN A 483 5.37 -29.24 -23.19
C GLN A 483 4.34 -28.10 -23.11
N VAL A 484 3.11 -28.41 -22.70
CA VAL A 484 2.05 -27.41 -22.47
C VAL A 484 2.56 -26.35 -21.50
N THR A 485 2.33 -25.07 -21.84
CA THR A 485 2.90 -23.94 -21.11
C THR A 485 1.78 -22.98 -20.68
N SER A 486 1.73 -22.63 -19.39
CA SER A 486 0.85 -21.58 -18.87
C SER A 486 1.68 -20.38 -18.41
N THR A 487 1.30 -19.16 -18.79
CA THR A 487 2.02 -17.95 -18.41
C THR A 487 1.08 -16.75 -18.24
N ASN A 488 1.44 -15.86 -17.31
CA ASN A 488 0.76 -14.58 -17.08
C ASN A 488 1.39 -13.44 -17.91
N SER A 489 2.47 -13.73 -18.64
CA SER A 489 3.10 -12.81 -19.58
C SER A 489 2.41 -12.89 -20.93
N GLY A 490 1.90 -11.76 -21.43
CA GLY A 490 1.40 -11.65 -22.80
C GLY A 490 2.50 -11.78 -23.87
N MET A 491 3.77 -11.89 -23.50
CA MET A 491 4.88 -12.16 -24.40
C MET A 491 5.36 -13.60 -24.27
N VAL A 492 5.21 -14.38 -25.33
CA VAL A 492 5.60 -15.80 -25.42
C VAL A 492 6.85 -15.94 -26.28
N GLN A 493 7.85 -16.64 -25.75
CA GLN A 493 9.04 -16.97 -26.51
C GLN A 493 8.95 -18.37 -27.13
N LEU A 494 9.12 -18.47 -28.44
CA LEU A 494 9.27 -19.74 -29.16
C LEU A 494 10.68 -19.85 -29.74
N LYS A 495 11.21 -21.07 -29.78
CA LYS A 495 12.51 -21.36 -30.41
C LYS A 495 12.33 -22.46 -31.45
N LEU A 496 12.70 -22.18 -32.69
CA LEU A 496 12.62 -23.13 -33.80
C LEU A 496 13.89 -23.10 -34.64
N ARG A 497 14.16 -24.18 -35.37
CA ARG A 497 15.24 -24.26 -36.37
C ARG A 497 14.69 -24.61 -37.74
N ALA A 498 15.27 -24.02 -38.77
CA ALA A 498 14.97 -24.33 -40.16
C ALA A 498 16.14 -23.95 -41.07
N ALA A 499 16.21 -24.54 -42.26
CA ALA A 499 17.27 -24.30 -43.23
C ALA A 499 17.40 -22.81 -43.63
N LEU A 500 18.63 -22.38 -43.95
CA LEU A 500 18.96 -21.00 -44.35
C LEU A 500 18.19 -20.48 -45.58
N THR A 501 17.57 -21.37 -46.35
CA THR A 501 16.84 -21.05 -47.58
C THR A 501 15.33 -20.96 -47.39
N THR A 502 14.83 -20.93 -46.16
CA THR A 502 13.39 -20.89 -45.84
C THR A 502 13.08 -19.78 -44.84
N ASN A 503 11.81 -19.37 -44.76
CA ASN A 503 11.29 -18.55 -43.68
C ASN A 503 10.44 -19.41 -42.75
N ILE A 504 10.59 -19.26 -41.44
CA ILE A 504 9.72 -19.91 -40.44
C ILE A 504 8.54 -18.97 -40.19
N ASN A 505 7.33 -19.48 -40.38
CA ASN A 505 6.07 -18.78 -40.19
C ASN A 505 5.29 -19.42 -39.05
N ILE A 506 4.83 -18.61 -38.09
CA ILE A 506 4.03 -19.03 -36.94
C ILE A 506 2.58 -18.61 -37.15
N PHE A 507 1.63 -19.53 -36.93
CA PHE A 507 0.21 -19.33 -37.17
C PHE A 507 -0.64 -19.62 -35.93
N ASN A 508 -1.73 -18.87 -35.80
CA ASN A 508 -2.88 -19.21 -34.98
C ASN A 508 -4.10 -19.43 -35.89
N GLY A 509 -4.46 -20.68 -36.13
CA GLY A 509 -5.41 -21.03 -37.19
C GLY A 509 -4.89 -20.58 -38.56
N ALA A 510 -5.64 -19.71 -39.25
CA ALA A 510 -5.26 -19.16 -40.55
C ALA A 510 -4.43 -17.86 -40.47
N THR A 511 -4.30 -17.27 -39.28
CA THR A 511 -3.63 -15.98 -39.09
C THR A 511 -2.14 -16.18 -38.84
N MET A 512 -1.29 -15.57 -39.67
CA MET A 512 0.14 -15.53 -39.44
C MET A 512 0.49 -14.50 -38.36
N LEU A 513 1.17 -14.93 -37.30
CA LEU A 513 1.56 -14.12 -36.15
C LEU A 513 2.97 -13.55 -36.28
N ALA A 514 3.90 -14.34 -36.84
CA ALA A 514 5.29 -13.94 -36.98
C ALA A 514 5.98 -14.71 -38.12
N SER A 515 7.02 -14.10 -38.71
CA SER A 515 7.87 -14.71 -39.73
C SER A 515 9.32 -14.31 -39.51
N SER A 516 10.26 -15.25 -39.68
CA SER A 516 11.70 -14.97 -39.59
C SER A 516 12.50 -15.95 -40.46
N PRO A 517 13.63 -15.53 -41.08
CA PRO A 517 14.48 -16.43 -41.85
C PRO A 517 15.03 -17.59 -41.00
N GLY A 518 15.08 -18.79 -41.58
CA GLY A 518 15.77 -19.93 -41.01
C GLY A 518 17.28 -19.68 -40.90
N GLN A 519 17.92 -20.20 -39.87
CA GLN A 519 19.35 -20.01 -39.60
C GLN A 519 20.15 -21.33 -39.63
N GLY A 520 19.64 -22.34 -40.32
CA GLY A 520 20.23 -23.68 -40.36
C GLY A 520 20.11 -24.35 -38.99
N ASP A 521 21.26 -24.71 -38.41
CA ASP A 521 21.34 -25.39 -37.11
C ASP A 521 21.24 -24.44 -35.90
N THR A 522 21.10 -23.13 -36.15
CA THR A 522 20.99 -22.11 -35.09
C THR A 522 19.52 -21.86 -34.71
N ASP A 523 19.26 -21.67 -33.40
CA ASP A 523 17.93 -21.33 -32.89
C ASP A 523 17.46 -19.96 -33.40
N VAL A 524 16.28 -19.93 -33.99
CA VAL A 524 15.54 -18.71 -34.29
C VAL A 524 14.54 -18.46 -33.17
N VAL A 525 14.68 -17.30 -32.51
CA VAL A 525 13.85 -16.90 -31.36
C VAL A 525 12.72 -15.99 -31.82
N PHE A 526 11.48 -16.37 -31.53
CA PHE A 526 10.28 -15.56 -31.76
C PHE A 526 9.74 -15.07 -30.42
N ASN A 527 9.50 -13.76 -30.31
CA ASN A 527 8.78 -13.18 -29.17
C ASN A 527 7.40 -12.75 -29.68
N ILE A 528 6.37 -13.53 -29.38
CA ILE A 528 5.02 -13.35 -29.90
C ILE A 528 4.14 -12.72 -28.82
N PRO A 529 3.55 -11.54 -29.09
CA PRO A 529 2.53 -10.98 -28.22
C PRO A 529 1.21 -11.74 -28.40
N LEU A 530 0.72 -12.36 -27.34
CA LEU A 530 -0.57 -13.06 -27.29
C LEU A 530 -1.44 -12.47 -26.19
N SER A 531 -2.72 -12.23 -26.49
CA SER A 531 -3.73 -11.84 -25.50
C SER A 531 -4.15 -13.01 -24.62
N LYS A 532 -4.94 -12.76 -23.56
CA LYS A 532 -5.54 -13.83 -22.73
C LYS A 532 -6.23 -14.88 -23.61
N GLY A 533 -5.97 -16.16 -23.36
CA GLY A 533 -6.61 -17.26 -24.08
C GLY A 533 -5.78 -18.54 -24.13
N VAL A 534 -6.38 -19.59 -24.70
CA VAL A 534 -5.72 -20.86 -24.98
C VAL A 534 -5.36 -20.91 -26.46
N TYR A 535 -4.10 -21.17 -26.77
CA TYR A 535 -3.56 -21.14 -28.13
C TYR A 535 -3.02 -22.51 -28.53
N ASN A 536 -3.48 -22.96 -29.69
CA ASN A 536 -2.96 -24.12 -30.40
C ASN A 536 -2.20 -23.61 -31.64
N LEU A 537 -0.97 -23.17 -31.42
CA LEU A 537 -0.16 -22.55 -32.47
C LEU A 537 0.45 -23.62 -33.39
N THR A 538 0.69 -23.24 -34.64
CA THR A 538 1.40 -24.08 -35.60
C THR A 538 2.56 -23.33 -36.22
N ALA A 539 3.60 -24.07 -36.62
CA ALA A 539 4.74 -23.53 -37.35
C ALA A 539 4.90 -24.25 -38.69
N GLN A 540 5.20 -23.48 -39.74
CA GLN A 540 5.53 -23.99 -41.07
C GLN A 540 6.75 -23.25 -41.60
N THR A 541 7.53 -23.90 -42.44
CA THR A 541 8.54 -23.19 -43.25
C THR A 541 7.96 -22.87 -44.61
N GLU A 542 8.37 -21.73 -45.16
CA GLU A 542 8.01 -21.29 -46.49
C GLU A 542 9.25 -21.11 -47.36
N ARG A 543 9.16 -21.56 -48.60
CA ARG A 543 10.15 -21.30 -49.64
C ARG A 543 9.44 -21.13 -50.97
N PHE A 544 9.65 -20.01 -51.65
CA PHE A 544 9.03 -19.72 -52.95
C PHE A 544 7.49 -19.93 -52.96
N ASN A 545 6.80 -19.44 -51.92
CA ASN A 545 5.34 -19.56 -51.78
C ASN A 545 4.84 -21.04 -51.70
N ARG A 546 5.70 -21.93 -51.19
CA ARG A 546 5.38 -23.32 -50.84
C ARG A 546 5.63 -23.52 -49.35
N PHE A 547 4.69 -24.16 -48.67
CA PHE A 547 4.71 -24.36 -47.22
C PHE A 547 5.01 -25.83 -46.87
N SER A 548 5.78 -26.05 -45.82
CA SER A 548 5.96 -27.38 -45.23
C SER A 548 4.67 -27.90 -44.57
N PRO A 549 4.62 -29.18 -44.18
CA PRO A 549 3.67 -29.64 -43.17
C PRO A 549 3.73 -28.77 -41.90
N ALA A 550 2.58 -28.58 -41.26
CA ALA A 550 2.48 -27.84 -40.00
C ALA A 550 3.02 -28.66 -38.83
N VAL A 551 3.88 -28.04 -38.02
CA VAL A 551 4.31 -28.57 -36.73
C VAL A 551 3.44 -27.95 -35.64
N GLN A 552 2.78 -28.80 -34.86
CA GLN A 552 1.98 -28.35 -33.72
C GLN A 552 2.92 -27.92 -32.59
N ILE A 553 2.68 -26.72 -32.06
CA ILE A 553 3.35 -26.24 -30.85
C ILE A 553 2.50 -26.69 -29.65
N PRO A 554 3.10 -27.24 -28.58
CA PRO A 554 2.37 -27.55 -27.36
C PRO A 554 1.50 -26.39 -26.89
N GLN A 555 0.28 -26.70 -26.43
CA GLN A 555 -0.72 -25.70 -26.08
C GLN A 555 -0.15 -24.63 -25.14
N ILE A 556 -0.45 -23.37 -25.45
CA ILE A 556 -0.01 -22.23 -24.66
C ILE A 556 -1.24 -21.55 -24.07
N THR A 557 -1.31 -21.48 -22.75
CA THR A 557 -2.37 -20.78 -22.04
C THR A 557 -1.83 -19.45 -21.52
N ILE A 558 -2.41 -18.35 -21.98
CA ILE A 558 -2.16 -17.01 -21.45
C ILE A 558 -3.29 -16.68 -20.48
N SER A 559 -3.00 -16.75 -19.20
CA SER A 559 -3.90 -16.33 -18.12
C SER A 559 -3.70 -14.84 -17.85
N SER A 560 -4.79 -14.14 -17.48
CA SER A 560 -4.62 -12.84 -16.83
C SER A 560 -4.04 -13.08 -15.43
N PRO A 561 -3.22 -12.16 -14.90
CA PRO A 561 -2.86 -12.24 -13.49
C PRO A 561 -4.13 -12.23 -12.64
N ALA A 562 -4.09 -12.93 -11.50
CA ALA A 562 -5.15 -12.84 -10.51
C ALA A 562 -5.42 -11.37 -10.19
N ASP A 563 -6.69 -10.97 -10.13
CA ASP A 563 -7.07 -9.59 -9.90
C ASP A 563 -8.34 -9.48 -9.06
N ILE A 564 -8.47 -8.37 -8.32
CA ILE A 564 -9.64 -8.04 -7.53
C ILE A 564 -10.30 -6.77 -8.07
N LEU A 565 -11.60 -6.83 -8.31
CA LEU A 565 -12.40 -5.73 -8.84
C LEU A 565 -13.40 -5.26 -7.78
N LEU A 566 -13.40 -3.96 -7.50
CA LEU A 566 -14.36 -3.29 -6.63
C LEU A 566 -15.35 -2.51 -7.50
N THR A 567 -16.65 -2.78 -7.37
CA THR A 567 -17.70 -2.10 -8.17
C THR A 567 -18.94 -1.81 -7.35
N GLN A 568 -19.57 -0.65 -7.58
CA GLN A 568 -20.92 -0.38 -7.07
C GLN A 568 -21.96 -1.16 -7.88
N VAL A 569 -22.91 -1.78 -7.19
CA VAL A 569 -24.04 -2.50 -7.79
C VAL A 569 -25.28 -1.61 -7.77
N GLY A 570 -25.71 -1.18 -8.95
CA GLY A 570 -26.88 -0.30 -9.10
C GLY A 570 -26.68 1.09 -8.47
N GLY A 571 -27.79 1.82 -8.32
CA GLY A 571 -27.82 3.12 -7.64
C GLY A 571 -28.14 3.00 -6.15
N PRO A 572 -28.05 4.10 -5.38
CA PRO A 572 -28.47 4.13 -3.98
C PRO A 572 -29.96 3.80 -3.85
N SER A 573 -30.30 2.95 -2.88
CA SER A 573 -31.68 2.58 -2.55
C SER A 573 -31.85 2.60 -1.03
N ASN A 574 -32.88 3.31 -0.54
CA ASN A 574 -33.13 3.48 0.90
C ASN A 574 -31.90 3.96 1.70
N ASN A 575 -31.13 4.91 1.16
CA ASN A 575 -29.86 5.39 1.71
C ASN A 575 -28.82 4.27 1.92
N VAL A 576 -28.84 3.22 1.10
CA VAL A 576 -27.82 2.17 1.09
C VAL A 576 -27.26 2.03 -0.32
N ILE A 577 -25.93 1.92 -0.43
CA ILE A 577 -25.25 1.48 -1.64
C ILE A 577 -24.67 0.09 -1.42
N ASN A 578 -24.63 -0.73 -2.47
CA ASN A 578 -24.02 -2.06 -2.42
C ASN A 578 -22.73 -2.07 -3.22
N LEU A 579 -21.67 -2.62 -2.65
CA LEU A 579 -20.38 -2.82 -3.32
C LEU A 579 -20.11 -4.30 -3.49
N ASN A 580 -19.73 -4.71 -4.69
CA ASN A 580 -19.19 -6.04 -4.93
C ASN A 580 -17.67 -5.99 -4.97
N LEU A 581 -17.05 -6.85 -4.17
CA LEU A 581 -15.67 -7.28 -4.38
C LEU A 581 -15.73 -8.56 -5.19
N THR A 582 -15.08 -8.57 -6.35
CA THR A 582 -15.10 -9.69 -7.30
C THR A 582 -13.68 -10.17 -7.56
N LEU A 583 -13.44 -11.46 -7.44
CA LEU A 583 -12.18 -12.10 -7.81
C LEU A 583 -12.18 -12.48 -9.27
N ASN A 584 -11.04 -12.37 -9.91
CA ASN A 584 -10.83 -12.76 -11.30
C ASN A 584 -9.55 -13.60 -11.41
N GLU A 585 -9.65 -14.82 -11.94
CA GLU A 585 -8.50 -15.70 -12.27
C GLU A 585 -7.57 -16.10 -11.10
N PHE A 586 -8.12 -16.44 -9.94
CA PHE A 586 -7.36 -17.06 -8.84
C PHE A 586 -7.22 -18.57 -9.06
N VAL A 587 -6.37 -18.94 -10.01
CA VAL A 587 -6.07 -20.33 -10.39
C VAL A 587 -4.61 -20.68 -10.14
N ASP A 588 -4.25 -21.96 -10.21
CA ASP A 588 -2.89 -22.47 -10.08
C ASP A 588 -2.11 -21.90 -8.87
N ALA A 589 -1.07 -21.09 -9.12
CA ALA A 589 -0.22 -20.50 -8.10
C ALA A 589 -0.94 -19.46 -7.20
N SER A 590 -2.08 -18.95 -7.64
CA SER A 590 -2.91 -17.98 -6.90
C SER A 590 -4.07 -18.63 -6.15
N GLN A 591 -4.17 -19.97 -6.12
CA GLN A 591 -5.16 -20.65 -5.29
C GLN A 591 -4.94 -20.33 -3.81
N PHE A 592 -6.04 -20.06 -3.10
CA PHE A 592 -6.00 -19.50 -1.75
C PHE A 592 -6.90 -20.28 -0.79
N TYR A 593 -6.72 -20.04 0.50
CA TYR A 593 -7.46 -20.68 1.58
C TYR A 593 -8.12 -19.65 2.50
N GLY A 594 -7.52 -18.47 2.62
CA GLY A 594 -8.10 -17.33 3.32
C GLY A 594 -7.70 -15.99 2.69
N VAL A 595 -8.46 -14.97 3.03
CA VAL A 595 -8.32 -13.59 2.54
C VAL A 595 -8.57 -12.57 3.64
N GLU A 596 -7.85 -11.46 3.56
CA GLU A 596 -8.10 -10.24 4.33
C GLU A 596 -8.14 -9.05 3.36
N VAL A 597 -9.10 -8.15 3.54
CA VAL A 597 -9.34 -6.98 2.68
C VAL A 597 -9.68 -5.77 3.54
N HIS A 598 -9.04 -4.64 3.27
CA HIS A 598 -9.29 -3.36 3.94
C HIS A 598 -9.79 -2.33 2.93
N LEU A 599 -10.93 -1.72 3.25
CA LEU A 599 -11.51 -0.61 2.52
C LEU A 599 -11.50 0.64 3.40
N ILE A 600 -11.13 1.77 2.83
CA ILE A 600 -11.20 3.08 3.48
C ILE A 600 -12.22 3.95 2.76
N TYR A 601 -13.10 4.61 3.51
CA TYR A 601 -14.06 5.56 2.97
C TYR A 601 -14.38 6.64 4.00
N ASN A 602 -14.80 7.82 3.55
CA ASN A 602 -15.12 8.92 4.46
C ASN A 602 -16.35 8.63 5.33
N ASN A 603 -16.56 9.44 6.38
CA ASN A 603 -17.65 9.27 7.33
C ASN A 603 -19.07 9.56 6.77
N SER A 604 -19.16 9.86 5.47
CA SER A 604 -20.46 9.94 4.78
C SER A 604 -21.02 8.55 4.45
N LEU A 605 -20.19 7.52 4.51
CA LEU A 605 -20.56 6.11 4.39
C LEU A 605 -20.30 5.38 5.71
N SER A 606 -21.14 4.42 6.05
CA SER A 606 -20.91 3.54 7.20
C SER A 606 -21.49 2.16 7.00
N TYR A 607 -20.81 1.13 7.48
CA TYR A 607 -21.32 -0.23 7.52
C TYR A 607 -22.09 -0.45 8.84
N LYS A 608 -23.34 -0.89 8.71
CA LYS A 608 -24.23 -1.18 9.86
C LYS A 608 -24.70 -2.63 9.90
N GLY A 609 -24.10 -3.50 9.07
CA GLY A 609 -24.41 -4.92 9.05
C GLY A 609 -23.74 -5.71 10.17
N PRO A 610 -24.02 -7.02 10.27
CA PRO A 610 -23.42 -7.88 11.28
C PRO A 610 -21.93 -8.10 11.03
N SER A 611 -21.16 -8.34 12.10
CA SER A 611 -19.73 -8.65 11.99
C SER A 611 -19.45 -10.06 11.47
N ALA A 612 -20.32 -11.02 11.78
CA ALA A 612 -20.28 -12.36 11.21
C ALA A 612 -21.28 -12.41 10.06
N LEU A 613 -20.81 -12.73 8.86
CA LEU A 613 -21.67 -12.80 7.69
C LEU A 613 -22.33 -14.19 7.61
N THR A 614 -23.58 -14.21 7.15
CA THR A 614 -24.26 -15.44 6.78
C THR A 614 -23.77 -15.88 5.40
N ASP A 615 -23.58 -17.18 5.23
CA ASP A 615 -23.24 -17.79 3.95
C ASP A 615 -24.22 -17.35 2.84
N VAL A 616 -23.67 -16.93 1.70
CA VAL A 616 -24.41 -16.46 0.53
C VAL A 616 -24.14 -17.40 -0.65
N PRO A 617 -25.13 -18.19 -1.10
CA PRO A 617 -24.93 -19.13 -2.19
C PRO A 617 -24.37 -18.47 -3.46
N GLY A 618 -23.33 -19.07 -4.03
CA GLY A 618 -22.66 -18.61 -5.24
C GLY A 618 -21.49 -17.65 -5.04
N THR A 619 -21.18 -17.19 -3.83
CA THR A 619 -19.96 -16.41 -3.54
C THR A 619 -18.73 -17.32 -3.45
N VAL A 620 -17.54 -16.72 -3.32
CA VAL A 620 -16.27 -17.45 -3.20
C VAL A 620 -16.27 -18.38 -1.99
N PHE A 621 -16.75 -17.91 -0.83
CA PHE A 621 -16.80 -18.63 0.44
C PHE A 621 -18.18 -19.25 0.70
N ASP A 622 -18.73 -19.92 -0.31
CA ASP A 622 -20.00 -20.64 -0.24
C ASP A 622 -19.83 -22.03 0.38
N GLY A 623 -20.53 -22.31 1.48
CA GLY A 623 -20.65 -23.64 2.07
C GLY A 623 -20.30 -23.77 3.56
N PRO A 624 -20.44 -24.98 4.13
CA PRO A 624 -20.46 -25.22 5.58
C PRO A 624 -19.09 -25.13 6.28
N ASN A 625 -18.00 -25.05 5.51
CA ASN A 625 -16.62 -25.00 5.99
C ASN A 625 -15.96 -23.65 5.74
N MET A 626 -16.77 -22.58 5.74
CA MET A 626 -16.37 -21.23 5.41
C MET A 626 -16.74 -20.29 6.55
N ALA A 627 -15.82 -19.41 6.93
CA ALA A 627 -16.08 -18.37 7.91
C ALA A 627 -15.79 -17.01 7.30
N GLU A 628 -16.73 -16.08 7.43
CA GLU A 628 -16.63 -14.72 6.88
C GLU A 628 -16.97 -13.69 7.95
N THR A 629 -16.17 -12.63 7.99
CA THR A 629 -16.38 -11.50 8.89
C THR A 629 -16.20 -10.18 8.17
N LEU A 630 -16.96 -9.18 8.60
CA LEU A 630 -16.93 -7.84 8.05
C LEU A 630 -17.11 -6.82 9.18
N LYS A 631 -16.07 -6.06 9.52
CA LYS A 631 -16.09 -5.17 10.68
C LYS A 631 -15.60 -3.77 10.33
N GLU A 632 -16.41 -2.78 10.70
CA GLU A 632 -16.04 -1.37 10.59
C GLU A 632 -15.31 -0.91 11.85
N TYR A 633 -14.24 -0.17 11.64
CA TYR A 633 -13.47 0.58 12.62
C TYR A 633 -13.68 2.06 12.31
N PRO A 634 -14.60 2.72 13.02
CA PRO A 634 -14.92 4.11 12.74
C PRO A 634 -13.76 5.02 13.16
N GLY A 635 -13.39 5.94 12.28
CA GLY A 635 -12.37 6.95 12.52
C GLY A 635 -12.94 8.37 12.49
N SER A 636 -12.10 9.36 12.81
CA SER A 636 -12.54 10.76 12.91
C SER A 636 -12.87 11.40 11.55
N THR A 637 -12.20 10.97 10.48
CA THR A 637 -12.37 11.50 9.11
C THR A 637 -12.79 10.43 8.11
N GLN A 638 -12.35 9.20 8.33
CA GLN A 638 -12.61 8.04 7.50
C GLN A 638 -12.87 6.82 8.37
N ASN A 639 -13.69 5.91 7.86
CA ASN A 639 -13.95 4.61 8.42
C ASN A 639 -13.09 3.58 7.68
N GLU A 640 -12.57 2.61 8.43
CA GLU A 640 -11.92 1.43 7.87
C GLU A 640 -12.85 0.23 7.98
N LEU A 641 -13.06 -0.49 6.88
CA LEU A 641 -13.85 -1.71 6.83
C LEU A 641 -12.95 -2.88 6.50
N VAL A 642 -12.86 -3.82 7.44
CA VAL A 642 -12.06 -5.03 7.30
C VAL A 642 -12.97 -6.22 6.99
N TYR A 643 -12.78 -6.82 5.83
CA TYR A 643 -13.37 -8.10 5.46
C TYR A 643 -12.32 -9.19 5.60
N ALA A 644 -12.63 -10.26 6.32
CA ALA A 644 -11.76 -11.43 6.43
C ALA A 644 -12.58 -12.70 6.24
N ALA A 645 -12.07 -13.63 5.43
CA ALA A 645 -12.72 -14.90 5.17
C ALA A 645 -11.72 -16.04 5.06
N SER A 646 -12.11 -17.24 5.49
CA SER A 646 -11.26 -18.43 5.41
C SER A 646 -12.06 -19.73 5.37
N GLN A 647 -11.46 -20.74 4.75
CA GLN A 647 -11.88 -22.13 4.92
C GLN A 647 -11.49 -22.65 6.31
N PHE A 648 -12.27 -23.56 6.89
CA PHE A 648 -11.91 -24.26 8.13
C PHE A 648 -12.24 -25.74 8.07
N GLU A 649 -11.37 -26.57 8.63
CA GLU A 649 -11.60 -28.00 8.79
C GLU A 649 -12.20 -28.27 10.17
N THR A 650 -13.21 -29.13 10.20
CA THR A 650 -13.80 -29.65 11.44
C THR A 650 -13.52 -31.13 11.57
N ALA A 651 -13.71 -31.69 12.76
CA ALA A 651 -13.67 -33.14 12.97
C ALA A 651 -14.72 -33.90 12.12
N ALA A 652 -15.78 -33.22 11.65
CA ALA A 652 -16.78 -33.80 10.76
C ALA A 652 -16.38 -33.76 9.28
N THR A 653 -15.40 -32.91 8.91
CA THR A 653 -14.90 -32.77 7.54
C THR A 653 -14.21 -34.07 7.11
N THR A 654 -14.75 -34.75 6.12
CA THR A 654 -14.17 -35.99 5.58
C THR A 654 -13.23 -35.65 4.43
N GLY A 655 -11.93 -35.86 4.64
CA GLY A 655 -10.87 -35.49 3.68
C GLY A 655 -10.24 -34.13 3.97
N THR A 656 -9.24 -33.77 3.16
CA THR A 656 -8.49 -32.52 3.26
C THR A 656 -9.15 -31.45 2.39
N ILE A 657 -9.52 -30.31 2.98
CA ILE A 657 -9.99 -29.14 2.23
C ILE A 657 -8.81 -28.55 1.48
N SER A 658 -8.94 -28.46 0.15
CA SER A 658 -7.94 -27.91 -0.75
C SER A 658 -8.06 -26.38 -0.84
N ASN A 659 -7.06 -25.71 -1.41
CA ASN A 659 -7.18 -24.29 -1.72
C ASN A 659 -8.34 -24.06 -2.71
N LEU A 660 -9.07 -22.96 -2.54
CA LEU A 660 -10.06 -22.45 -3.47
C LEU A 660 -9.42 -22.03 -4.78
N SER A 661 -10.14 -22.27 -5.87
CA SER A 661 -9.79 -21.81 -7.20
C SER A 661 -10.96 -21.06 -7.82
N VAL A 662 -10.69 -19.89 -8.40
CA VAL A 662 -11.66 -19.06 -9.10
C VAL A 662 -11.23 -18.92 -10.55
N ASN A 663 -11.89 -19.67 -11.44
CA ASN A 663 -11.73 -19.55 -12.88
C ASN A 663 -12.75 -18.52 -13.41
N GLY A 664 -12.28 -17.44 -14.03
CA GLY A 664 -13.12 -16.30 -14.39
C GLY A 664 -13.49 -15.41 -13.19
N GLN A 665 -14.64 -14.74 -13.28
CA GLN A 665 -15.10 -13.81 -12.24
C GLN A 665 -16.03 -14.47 -11.23
N LYS A 666 -15.79 -14.26 -9.93
CA LYS A 666 -16.68 -14.70 -8.85
C LYS A 666 -16.75 -13.66 -7.74
N ILE A 667 -17.94 -13.37 -7.24
CA ILE A 667 -18.15 -12.41 -6.16
C ILE A 667 -17.54 -12.97 -4.88
N LEU A 668 -16.66 -12.20 -4.26
CA LEU A 668 -16.11 -12.48 -2.94
C LEU A 668 -17.15 -12.13 -1.87
N VAL A 669 -17.55 -10.86 -1.83
CA VAL A 669 -18.52 -10.33 -0.85
C VAL A 669 -19.27 -9.15 -1.43
N THR A 670 -20.54 -9.01 -1.03
CA THR A 670 -21.36 -7.81 -1.26
C THR A 670 -21.49 -7.03 0.04
N ILE A 671 -21.09 -5.75 0.01
CA ILE A 671 -21.01 -4.87 1.18
C ILE A 671 -22.08 -3.79 1.08
N PRO A 672 -23.10 -3.81 1.95
CA PRO A 672 -24.07 -2.72 2.05
C PRO A 672 -23.54 -1.57 2.93
N LEU A 673 -23.34 -0.39 2.35
CA LEU A 673 -22.95 0.82 3.10
C LEU A 673 -24.13 1.79 3.20
N ALA A 674 -24.45 2.18 4.43
CA ALA A 674 -25.40 3.23 4.71
C ALA A 674 -24.80 4.60 4.35
N VAL A 675 -25.58 5.39 3.62
CA VAL A 675 -25.25 6.73 3.15
C VAL A 675 -25.84 7.77 4.11
N SER A 676 -24.99 8.66 4.61
CA SER A 676 -25.40 9.78 5.45
C SER A 676 -26.25 10.79 4.68
N SER A 677 -27.22 11.41 5.36
CA SER A 677 -28.02 12.53 4.81
C SER A 677 -27.18 13.76 4.45
N ALA A 678 -25.94 13.85 4.93
CA ALA A 678 -24.97 14.89 4.59
C ALA A 678 -23.98 14.48 3.47
N ALA A 679 -24.09 13.26 2.94
CA ALA A 679 -23.19 12.80 1.87
C ALA A 679 -23.36 13.63 0.59
N SER A 680 -22.25 13.91 -0.09
CA SER A 680 -22.22 14.48 -1.46
C SER A 680 -22.91 13.56 -2.47
N ASN A 681 -23.02 13.98 -3.74
CA ASN A 681 -23.60 13.13 -4.81
C ASN A 681 -22.72 11.89 -5.12
N THR A 682 -21.43 12.00 -4.84
CA THR A 682 -20.47 10.91 -5.00
C THR A 682 -19.60 10.78 -3.74
N ALA A 683 -19.12 9.58 -3.45
CA ALA A 683 -18.11 9.31 -2.44
C ALA A 683 -16.97 8.48 -3.04
N THR A 684 -15.78 8.52 -2.42
CA THR A 684 -14.64 7.68 -2.84
C THR A 684 -14.46 6.54 -1.83
N ILE A 685 -14.16 5.36 -2.35
CA ILE A 685 -13.84 4.16 -1.57
C ILE A 685 -12.52 3.60 -2.07
N ASP A 686 -11.59 3.43 -1.16
CA ASP A 686 -10.23 2.98 -1.43
C ASP A 686 -10.04 1.55 -0.95
N LEU A 687 -9.70 0.64 -1.86
CA LEU A 687 -9.19 -0.69 -1.54
C LEU A 687 -7.70 -0.59 -1.24
N VAL A 688 -7.36 -0.46 0.04
CA VAL A 688 -5.99 -0.10 0.47
C VAL A 688 -5.09 -1.30 0.75
N TYR A 689 -5.67 -2.44 1.10
CA TYR A 689 -4.93 -3.66 1.37
C TYR A 689 -5.76 -4.89 1.06
N VAL A 690 -5.15 -5.88 0.43
CA VAL A 690 -5.70 -7.22 0.22
C VAL A 690 -4.59 -8.24 0.36
N LYS A 691 -4.85 -9.32 1.08
CA LYS A 691 -3.92 -10.43 1.19
C LYS A 691 -4.65 -11.75 1.10
N PHE A 692 -4.22 -12.59 0.16
CA PHE A 692 -4.64 -13.98 0.07
C PHE A 692 -3.51 -14.89 0.50
N VAL A 693 -3.85 -15.89 1.30
CA VAL A 693 -2.91 -16.93 1.74
C VAL A 693 -3.43 -18.30 1.34
N ASN A 694 -2.53 -19.21 0.96
CA ASN A 694 -2.89 -20.61 0.79
C ASN A 694 -3.00 -21.33 2.14
N LYS A 695 -3.34 -22.62 2.12
CA LYS A 695 -3.50 -23.45 3.32
C LYS A 695 -2.25 -23.51 4.21
N ALA A 696 -1.06 -23.36 3.63
CA ALA A 696 0.21 -23.31 4.36
C ALA A 696 0.52 -21.90 4.92
N ALA A 697 -0.45 -20.98 4.90
CA ALA A 697 -0.33 -19.57 5.25
C ALA A 697 0.69 -18.79 4.40
N ALA A 698 1.12 -19.34 3.25
CA ALA A 698 1.98 -18.62 2.32
C ALA A 698 1.14 -17.63 1.50
N THR A 699 1.65 -16.42 1.32
CA THR A 699 0.96 -15.37 0.53
C THR A 699 0.97 -15.74 -0.94
N VAL A 700 -0.20 -15.73 -1.58
CA VAL A 700 -0.40 -16.09 -2.99
C VAL A 700 -0.88 -14.92 -3.85
N TYR A 701 -1.41 -13.87 -3.21
CA TYR A 701 -1.72 -12.59 -3.83
C TYR A 701 -1.70 -11.52 -2.75
N GLU A 702 -1.15 -10.36 -3.07
CA GLU A 702 -1.14 -9.22 -2.17
C GLU A 702 -1.31 -7.93 -2.98
N LEU A 703 -2.10 -7.02 -2.45
CA LEU A 703 -2.32 -5.66 -2.94
C LEU A 703 -2.15 -4.73 -1.74
N GLY A 704 -1.41 -3.65 -1.93
CA GLY A 704 -1.07 -2.73 -0.86
C GLY A 704 -0.13 -1.64 -1.34
N SER A 705 0.03 -0.58 -0.55
CA SER A 705 0.96 0.50 -0.87
C SER A 705 2.39 -0.05 -1.02
N GLY A 706 3.01 0.19 -2.18
CA GLY A 706 4.36 -0.29 -2.50
C GLY A 706 4.46 -1.70 -3.10
N LEU A 707 3.35 -2.39 -3.34
CA LEU A 707 3.32 -3.68 -4.04
C LEU A 707 3.01 -3.52 -5.54
N PRO A 708 3.33 -4.51 -6.41
CA PRO A 708 3.10 -4.42 -7.86
C PRO A 708 1.66 -4.12 -8.25
N ASN A 709 0.72 -4.44 -7.35
CA ASN A 709 -0.70 -4.10 -7.46
C ASN A 709 -0.99 -2.93 -6.51
N ALA A 710 -1.23 -1.75 -7.08
CA ALA A 710 -1.52 -0.54 -6.32
C ALA A 710 -2.91 -0.59 -5.64
N PRO A 711 -3.13 0.19 -4.56
CA PRO A 711 -4.46 0.47 -4.02
C PRO A 711 -5.43 0.90 -5.12
N LYS A 712 -6.67 0.40 -5.08
CA LYS A 712 -7.69 0.69 -6.08
C LYS A 712 -8.76 1.60 -5.49
N SER A 713 -8.85 2.83 -5.99
CA SER A 713 -9.91 3.77 -5.65
C SER A 713 -11.07 3.68 -6.63
N ILE A 714 -12.30 3.72 -6.13
CA ILE A 714 -13.49 3.89 -6.97
C ILE A 714 -14.31 5.08 -6.47
N SER A 715 -14.95 5.78 -7.41
CA SER A 715 -16.00 6.75 -7.09
C SER A 715 -17.36 6.05 -7.16
N VAL A 716 -18.14 6.17 -6.10
CA VAL A 716 -19.49 5.62 -5.97
C VAL A 716 -20.51 6.73 -5.97
N THR A 717 -21.68 6.46 -6.54
CA THR A 717 -22.83 7.38 -6.56
C THR A 717 -23.66 7.20 -5.29
N THR A 718 -23.83 8.27 -4.52
CA THR A 718 -24.51 8.27 -3.23
C THR A 718 -25.87 8.95 -3.26
N ARG A 719 -26.22 9.66 -4.35
CA ARG A 719 -27.55 10.26 -4.59
C ARG A 719 -27.99 10.17 -6.04
#